data_AF-A0A2M8LTW6-F1
#
_entry.id   AF-A0A2M8LTW6-F1
#
_cell.length_a   1.000
_cell.length_b   1.000
_cell.length_c   1.000
_cell.angle_alpha   90.00
_cell.angle_beta   90.00
_cell.angle_gamma   90.00
#
_symmetry.space_group_name_H-M   'P 1'
#
loop_
_entity.id
_entity.type
_entity.pdbx_description
1 polymer ?
#
loop_
_entity_poly.entity_id
_entity_poly.type
_entity_poly.pdbx_seq_one_letter_code
_entity_poly.pdbx_strand_id
1 'polypeptide(L)'
;MTDEPAGGGGTPDTDPVPGEESVPESVLESVVVHSLGAVCVRRARCVLPPGLAASRGAVRIRVEGLPVTAVEHSLRGRVVSGPPGLRVTDIRLTRAAAHRPDGEPAGLRVELTAAEDRVAGLRGRHDRLTAEIEEVAGLRAVPAQPRRGDPPRRAPVESLLALADFLDARLAGLHERLRTVSEELRAAEHETDVLAHRLAAASGALPDGRVRESAAAVLTLDRAGDGVPPGEPGGTAAGTEPGAGAESKSESESEGAGLREAEFEIEYHVPGATWSPVYRLRLDDTGTGTAGTLVLRACVAQRTGEDWTGVRLGLSTADLLRRAEVPRLRSLRLGRRQTEEPSAPGWREPPPGLDELFAGYDAAVATTSPSPLPVAAAAGGRPRTRARIGAGPGTAGPARTGAVPAPAPAMPAPSVMPPPAPGGAEAAGLFAGHGGPPAAVGAAAPAAFRAPGGGPPPGESAAATASAASTAYGPPRPAGELLDYSRLTLAGPDEPGRRGRLRPAPEKPGTIVAERRRQAEAVARLPRPAHATDVRISAGSFHHRYDTAAPVDVAADGTWHTVPVCELPAETVPEYVCVPSEDQTVYGTVLLTNTSHHALLAGPADVTVNGEYVLTTSLPTLAPGQCRRVGVGAAEGVRVARRVRTHESTAGLRGGTTVLDHTVEVELANRLAHRVTVEVRERVPVSDDRDVRVEERPAEPAWRVLDEPLDDGGHVRGARVWRVELEPGRTTVLRGGYEIRVPAGKTPAGGNRRDRTT
;
A
#
# COMPACT_ATOMS: atom_id res chain seq x y z
N MET A 1 44.96 -69.43 -28.50
CA MET A 1 43.55 -69.27 -28.90
C MET A 1 42.86 -68.66 -27.69
N THR A 2 42.46 -67.39 -27.67
CA THR A 2 41.41 -66.73 -28.50
C THR A 2 40.05 -67.42 -28.26
N ASP A 3 38.98 -66.72 -27.88
CA ASP A 3 38.54 -65.42 -28.44
C ASP A 3 38.16 -64.30 -27.44
N GLU A 4 37.80 -63.14 -28.02
CA GLU A 4 37.21 -61.96 -27.35
C GLU A 4 35.75 -62.18 -26.89
N PRO A 5 35.19 -61.21 -26.13
CA PRO A 5 33.91 -60.64 -26.54
C PRO A 5 33.98 -59.13 -26.80
N ALA A 6 33.35 -58.67 -27.88
CA ALA A 6 33.42 -57.30 -28.38
C ALA A 6 32.64 -56.28 -27.53
N GLY A 7 33.05 -55.00 -27.62
CA GLY A 7 32.34 -53.87 -27.01
C GLY A 7 31.05 -53.49 -27.74
N GLY A 8 30.08 -52.93 -27.00
CA GLY A 8 28.77 -52.53 -27.52
C GLY A 8 27.99 -51.57 -26.61
N GLY A 9 28.71 -50.70 -25.88
CA GLY A 9 28.12 -49.76 -24.92
C GLY A 9 27.51 -48.53 -25.59
N GLY A 10 26.28 -48.66 -26.10
CA GLY A 10 25.51 -47.54 -26.63
C GLY A 10 24.98 -46.62 -25.53
N THR A 11 25.73 -45.58 -25.16
CA THR A 11 25.20 -44.46 -24.37
C THR A 11 24.13 -43.72 -25.18
N PRO A 12 22.98 -43.35 -24.58
CA PRO A 12 22.00 -42.50 -25.26
C PRO A 12 22.60 -41.12 -25.53
N ASP A 13 22.44 -40.66 -26.77
CA ASP A 13 22.95 -39.37 -27.22
C ASP A 13 22.34 -38.25 -26.36
N THR A 14 23.19 -37.47 -25.71
CA THR A 14 22.76 -36.42 -24.77
C THR A 14 23.17 -35.08 -25.37
N ASP A 15 22.20 -34.41 -25.99
CA ASP A 15 22.40 -33.09 -26.61
C ASP A 15 23.15 -32.13 -25.66
N PRO A 16 24.16 -31.39 -26.14
CA PRO A 16 25.00 -30.56 -25.29
C PRO A 16 24.20 -29.38 -24.71
N VAL A 17 24.00 -29.40 -23.39
CA VAL A 17 23.29 -28.35 -22.63
C VAL A 17 23.99 -26.99 -22.79
N PRO A 18 23.33 -25.96 -23.36
CA PRO A 18 24.00 -24.70 -23.68
C PRO A 18 23.90 -23.67 -22.55
N GLY A 19 25.03 -23.44 -21.87
CA GLY A 19 25.27 -22.27 -21.03
C GLY A 19 25.07 -22.48 -19.52
N GLU A 20 26.13 -22.25 -18.75
CA GLU A 20 26.08 -22.16 -17.30
C GLU A 20 25.35 -20.87 -16.90
N GLU A 21 24.14 -20.99 -16.34
CA GLU A 21 23.30 -19.85 -15.98
C GLU A 21 23.73 -19.28 -14.62
N SER A 22 24.66 -18.33 -14.63
CA SER A 22 25.21 -17.73 -13.42
C SER A 22 24.12 -17.02 -12.60
N VAL A 23 23.95 -17.42 -11.34
CA VAL A 23 23.06 -16.74 -10.38
C VAL A 23 23.86 -15.65 -9.63
N PRO A 24 23.55 -14.37 -9.80
CA PRO A 24 24.19 -13.28 -9.09
C PRO A 24 23.52 -12.97 -7.74
N GLU A 25 24.30 -12.42 -6.82
CA GLU A 25 23.76 -11.78 -5.62
C GLU A 25 22.90 -10.57 -6.01
N SER A 26 21.72 -10.43 -5.41
CA SER A 26 20.76 -9.36 -5.74
C SER A 26 20.09 -8.75 -4.51
N VAL A 27 20.02 -7.43 -4.49
CA VAL A 27 19.54 -6.63 -3.35
C VAL A 27 18.53 -5.59 -3.83
N LEU A 28 17.42 -5.44 -3.09
CA LEU A 28 16.41 -4.43 -3.35
C LEU A 28 16.94 -3.06 -2.91
N GLU A 29 17.21 -2.15 -3.84
CA GLU A 29 17.84 -0.84 -3.56
C GLU A 29 16.81 0.22 -3.19
N SER A 30 15.69 0.24 -3.89
CA SER A 30 14.63 1.23 -3.65
C SER A 30 13.25 0.75 -4.09
N VAL A 31 12.22 1.31 -3.44
CA VAL A 31 10.82 0.99 -3.70
C VAL A 31 10.03 2.29 -3.78
N VAL A 32 9.17 2.44 -4.78
CA VAL A 32 8.22 3.57 -4.87
C VAL A 32 6.80 3.05 -4.73
N VAL A 33 6.23 3.19 -3.53
CA VAL A 33 4.84 2.82 -3.24
C VAL A 33 3.91 3.84 -3.87
N HIS A 34 2.95 3.36 -4.65
CA HIS A 34 1.96 4.19 -5.33
C HIS A 34 0.62 4.16 -4.57
N SER A 35 -0.42 4.82 -5.07
CA SER A 35 -1.74 4.72 -4.44
C SER A 35 -2.21 3.26 -4.33
N LEU A 36 -1.84 2.44 -5.33
CA LEU A 36 -1.97 0.99 -5.35
C LEU A 36 -0.73 0.36 -6.00
N GLY A 37 -0.15 -0.64 -5.34
CA GLY A 37 1.07 -1.33 -5.77
C GLY A 37 2.35 -0.53 -5.48
N ALA A 38 3.49 -1.09 -5.87
CA ALA A 38 4.78 -0.42 -5.82
C ALA A 38 5.62 -0.74 -7.06
N VAL A 39 6.59 0.12 -7.34
CA VAL A 39 7.69 -0.15 -8.27
C VAL A 39 8.93 -0.48 -7.45
N CYS A 40 9.47 -1.67 -7.61
CA CYS A 40 10.70 -2.14 -6.98
C CYS A 40 11.88 -1.97 -7.94
N VAL A 41 13.02 -1.53 -7.43
CA VAL A 41 14.29 -1.41 -8.16
C VAL A 41 15.35 -2.24 -7.42
N ARG A 42 15.82 -3.30 -8.06
CA ARG A 42 16.75 -4.30 -7.52
C ARG A 42 18.07 -4.25 -8.28
N ARG A 43 19.19 -4.17 -7.57
CA ARG A 43 20.53 -4.37 -8.17
C ARG A 43 20.91 -5.84 -8.14
N ALA A 44 21.68 -6.27 -9.14
CA ALA A 44 22.31 -7.57 -9.18
C ALA A 44 23.77 -7.45 -9.64
N ARG A 45 24.68 -8.19 -9.00
CA ARG A 45 26.12 -8.19 -9.33
C ARG A 45 26.56 -9.57 -9.77
N CYS A 46 27.03 -9.70 -11.01
CA CYS A 46 27.57 -10.95 -11.52
C CYS A 46 29.03 -10.82 -11.92
N VAL A 47 29.76 -11.94 -11.86
CA VAL A 47 30.96 -12.14 -12.70
C VAL A 47 30.49 -12.70 -14.04
N LEU A 48 30.89 -12.06 -15.14
CA LEU A 48 30.51 -12.46 -16.49
C LEU A 48 31.31 -13.71 -16.94
N PRO A 49 30.69 -14.67 -17.64
CA PRO A 49 31.37 -15.88 -18.09
C PRO A 49 32.59 -15.59 -19.00
N PRO A 50 33.67 -16.40 -18.90
CA PRO A 50 34.87 -16.27 -19.73
C PRO A 50 34.63 -16.71 -21.18
N GLY A 51 33.87 -15.89 -21.91
CA GLY A 51 33.46 -16.10 -23.30
C GLY A 51 32.90 -14.86 -23.99
N LEU A 52 32.41 -13.87 -23.23
CA LEU A 52 31.83 -12.59 -23.72
C LEU A 52 32.84 -11.67 -24.45
N ALA A 53 34.11 -12.08 -24.55
CA ALA A 53 35.13 -11.45 -25.39
C ALA A 53 35.38 -12.19 -26.71
N ALA A 54 34.94 -13.45 -26.85
CA ALA A 54 35.24 -14.34 -27.97
C ALA A 54 34.01 -14.77 -28.78
N SER A 55 32.82 -14.84 -28.16
CA SER A 55 31.57 -15.19 -28.84
C SER A 55 30.73 -13.94 -29.18
N ARG A 56 30.20 -13.90 -30.41
CA ARG A 56 29.07 -13.02 -30.79
C ARG A 56 27.73 -13.62 -30.32
N GLY A 57 27.72 -14.26 -29.15
CA GLY A 57 26.60 -15.01 -28.61
C GLY A 57 25.91 -14.24 -27.49
N ALA A 58 24.57 -14.20 -27.53
CA ALA A 58 23.80 -13.58 -26.46
C ALA A 58 23.89 -14.43 -25.17
N VAL A 59 24.35 -13.82 -24.08
CA VAL A 59 24.52 -14.47 -22.77
C VAL A 59 23.24 -14.29 -21.95
N ARG A 60 22.81 -15.32 -21.21
CA ARG A 60 21.69 -15.21 -20.27
C ARG A 60 22.18 -15.21 -18.83
N ILE A 61 21.56 -14.38 -17.99
CA ILE A 61 21.85 -14.28 -16.56
C ILE A 61 20.53 -14.31 -15.79
N ARG A 62 20.46 -15.16 -14.76
CA ARG A 62 19.26 -15.43 -13.96
C ARG A 62 19.35 -14.72 -12.61
N VAL A 63 18.66 -13.61 -12.47
CA VAL A 63 18.60 -12.86 -11.20
C VAL A 63 17.41 -13.32 -10.38
N GLU A 64 17.68 -14.01 -9.27
CA GLU A 64 16.66 -14.51 -8.37
C GLU A 64 16.23 -13.48 -7.31
N GLY A 65 15.18 -13.82 -6.55
CA GLY A 65 14.67 -13.02 -5.44
C GLY A 65 13.46 -12.14 -5.76
N LEU A 66 12.90 -12.20 -6.98
CA LEU A 66 11.71 -11.44 -7.34
C LEU A 66 10.43 -12.10 -6.79
N PRO A 67 9.40 -11.34 -6.38
CA PRO A 67 8.11 -11.90 -5.97
C PRO A 67 7.36 -12.61 -7.12
N VAL A 68 6.71 -13.73 -6.84
CA VAL A 68 5.84 -14.44 -7.82
C VAL A 68 4.64 -13.62 -8.31
N THR A 69 4.28 -12.58 -7.58
CA THR A 69 3.21 -11.62 -7.89
C THR A 69 3.62 -10.58 -8.93
N ALA A 70 4.93 -10.41 -9.18
CA ALA A 70 5.52 -9.37 -10.03
C ALA A 70 4.92 -9.36 -11.44
N VAL A 71 4.77 -8.16 -11.98
CA VAL A 71 4.06 -7.93 -13.24
C VAL A 71 5.03 -8.08 -14.41
N GLU A 72 4.98 -9.21 -15.09
CA GLU A 72 5.90 -9.60 -16.18
C GLU A 72 6.15 -8.49 -17.23
N HIS A 73 5.11 -7.82 -17.72
CA HIS A 73 5.23 -6.75 -18.73
C HIS A 73 5.81 -5.42 -18.18
N SER A 74 5.96 -5.29 -16.85
CA SER A 74 6.62 -4.13 -16.23
C SER A 74 8.14 -4.26 -16.13
N LEU A 75 8.69 -5.47 -16.30
CA LEU A 75 10.14 -5.70 -16.21
C LEU A 75 10.93 -4.77 -17.12
N ARG A 76 11.91 -4.06 -16.55
CA ARG A 76 12.98 -3.37 -17.29
C ARG A 76 14.31 -3.83 -16.70
N GLY A 77 15.33 -3.95 -17.54
CA GLY A 77 16.70 -4.23 -17.12
C GLY A 77 17.66 -3.27 -17.80
N ARG A 78 18.60 -2.70 -17.06
CA ARG A 78 19.70 -1.90 -17.60
C ARG A 78 21.04 -2.27 -16.97
N VAL A 79 22.12 -2.03 -17.70
CA VAL A 79 23.49 -2.13 -17.18
C VAL A 79 23.79 -0.82 -16.45
N VAL A 80 24.29 -0.92 -15.21
CA VAL A 80 24.76 0.21 -14.39
C VAL A 80 26.27 0.36 -14.56
N SER A 81 27.00 -0.76 -14.52
CA SER A 81 28.45 -0.82 -14.77
C SER A 81 28.82 -2.18 -15.38
N GLY A 82 29.94 -2.22 -16.12
CA GLY A 82 30.45 -3.44 -16.76
C GLY A 82 31.29 -3.14 -18.01
N PRO A 83 31.66 -4.17 -18.80
CA PRO A 83 32.44 -4.00 -20.03
C PRO A 83 31.82 -3.05 -21.07
N PRO A 84 32.63 -2.26 -21.79
CA PRO A 84 32.13 -1.35 -22.82
C PRO A 84 31.43 -2.11 -23.94
N GLY A 85 30.26 -1.60 -24.33
CA GLY A 85 29.37 -2.18 -25.34
C GLY A 85 28.33 -3.18 -24.82
N LEU A 86 28.39 -3.58 -23.54
CA LEU A 86 27.40 -4.49 -22.95
C LEU A 86 26.02 -3.83 -22.83
N ARG A 87 24.96 -4.50 -23.28
CA ARG A 87 23.57 -4.04 -23.14
C ARG A 87 22.60 -5.20 -22.90
N VAL A 88 21.52 -4.91 -22.17
CA VAL A 88 20.37 -5.82 -22.05
C VAL A 88 19.55 -5.75 -23.35
N THR A 89 19.20 -6.89 -23.94
CA THR A 89 18.42 -6.98 -25.19
C THR A 89 17.03 -7.57 -24.98
N ASP A 90 16.84 -8.39 -23.94
CA ASP A 90 15.56 -8.97 -23.54
C ASP A 90 15.56 -9.22 -22.02
N ILE A 91 14.39 -9.20 -21.38
CA ILE A 91 14.24 -9.51 -19.94
C ILE A 91 12.89 -10.21 -19.71
N ARG A 92 12.91 -11.38 -19.07
CA ARG A 92 11.71 -12.22 -18.89
C ARG A 92 11.54 -12.67 -17.45
N LEU A 93 10.29 -12.77 -16.99
CA LEU A 93 9.96 -13.34 -15.70
C LEU A 93 9.89 -14.87 -15.83
N THR A 94 10.80 -15.58 -15.18
CA THR A 94 10.68 -17.02 -14.95
C THR A 94 10.19 -17.26 -13.52
N ARG A 95 9.49 -18.38 -13.27
CA ARG A 95 9.12 -18.83 -11.92
C ARG A 95 9.82 -20.14 -11.63
N ALA A 96 10.33 -20.30 -10.42
CA ALA A 96 10.97 -21.53 -9.96
C ALA A 96 10.49 -21.88 -8.54
N ALA A 97 10.38 -23.18 -8.28
CA ALA A 97 10.22 -23.72 -6.94
C ALA A 97 11.60 -23.72 -6.25
N ALA A 98 12.04 -22.56 -5.76
CA ALA A 98 13.30 -22.46 -5.02
C ALA A 98 13.18 -23.15 -3.65
N HIS A 99 13.96 -24.21 -3.46
CA HIS A 99 14.17 -24.80 -2.14
C HIS A 99 15.16 -23.91 -1.37
N ARG A 100 14.75 -23.39 -0.21
CA ARG A 100 15.65 -22.57 0.62
C ARG A 100 16.67 -23.48 1.29
N PRO A 101 17.99 -23.23 1.19
CA PRO A 101 18.97 -23.93 2.00
C PRO A 101 18.79 -23.60 3.49
N ASP A 102 18.79 -24.63 4.34
CA ASP A 102 18.68 -24.47 5.80
C ASP A 102 19.97 -23.83 6.37
N GLY A 103 19.93 -22.52 6.67
CA GLY A 103 21.09 -21.77 7.15
C GLY A 103 20.76 -20.56 8.05
N GLU A 104 20.22 -19.47 7.49
CA GLU A 104 20.02 -18.18 8.19
C GLU A 104 19.34 -18.26 9.57
N PRO A 105 18.18 -18.94 9.77
CA PRO A 105 17.50 -18.93 11.07
C PRO A 105 18.17 -19.84 12.12
N ALA A 106 19.25 -20.55 11.77
CA ALA A 106 20.14 -21.17 12.74
C ALA A 106 21.23 -20.18 13.18
N GLY A 107 21.86 -19.46 12.23
CA GLY A 107 22.86 -18.43 12.51
C GLY A 107 22.33 -17.33 13.44
N LEU A 108 21.20 -16.70 13.09
CA LEU A 108 20.60 -15.63 13.90
C LEU A 108 20.24 -16.06 15.33
N ARG A 109 19.96 -17.34 15.57
CA ARG A 109 19.72 -17.87 16.93
C ARG A 109 21.00 -18.01 17.74
N VAL A 110 22.07 -18.50 17.10
CA VAL A 110 23.40 -18.60 17.74
C VAL A 110 23.96 -17.21 18.05
N GLU A 111 23.78 -16.25 17.13
CA GLU A 111 24.15 -14.84 17.35
C GLU A 111 23.34 -14.20 18.49
N LEU A 112 22.02 -14.40 18.53
CA LEU A 112 21.17 -13.89 19.61
C LEU A 112 21.61 -14.44 20.98
N THR A 113 21.79 -15.75 21.12
CA THR A 113 22.26 -16.35 22.39
C THR A 113 23.65 -15.84 22.78
N ALA A 114 24.57 -15.66 21.82
CA ALA A 114 25.89 -15.08 22.07
C ALA A 114 25.85 -13.58 22.47
N ALA A 115 24.79 -12.85 22.12
CA ALA A 115 24.53 -11.50 22.61
C ALA A 115 23.87 -11.50 24.00
N GLU A 116 22.90 -12.38 24.24
CA GLU A 116 22.26 -12.59 25.56
C GLU A 116 23.29 -12.97 26.64
N ASP A 117 24.20 -13.91 26.35
CA ASP A 117 25.32 -14.27 27.23
C ASP A 117 26.25 -13.08 27.52
N ARG A 118 26.47 -12.21 26.52
CA ARG A 118 27.30 -11.01 26.64
C ARG A 118 26.65 -9.98 27.57
N VAL A 119 25.34 -9.76 27.42
CA VAL A 119 24.53 -8.91 28.31
C VAL A 119 24.55 -9.45 29.74
N ALA A 120 24.39 -10.76 29.93
CA ALA A 120 24.47 -11.39 31.26
C ALA A 120 25.85 -11.18 31.90
N GLY A 121 26.94 -11.39 31.15
CA GLY A 121 28.31 -11.13 31.60
C GLY A 121 28.61 -9.64 31.88
N LEU A 122 27.96 -8.73 31.17
CA LEU A 122 28.05 -7.28 31.38
C LEU A 122 27.33 -6.83 32.65
N ARG A 123 26.08 -7.27 32.87
CA ARG A 123 25.33 -7.01 34.11
C ARG A 123 26.09 -7.55 35.33
N GLY A 124 26.62 -8.79 35.24
CA GLY A 124 27.46 -9.37 36.29
C GLY A 124 28.79 -8.64 36.56
N ARG A 125 29.30 -7.83 35.62
CA ARG A 125 30.42 -6.88 35.85
C ARG A 125 29.94 -5.57 36.49
N HIS A 126 28.83 -5.01 35.99
CA HIS A 126 28.21 -3.79 36.51
C HIS A 126 27.87 -3.93 38.01
N ASP A 127 27.15 -4.98 38.38
CA ASP A 127 26.65 -5.15 39.74
C ASP A 127 27.79 -5.37 40.76
N ARG A 128 28.87 -6.02 40.33
CA ARG A 128 30.09 -6.19 41.13
C ARG A 128 30.83 -4.87 41.33
N LEU A 129 30.91 -4.01 40.31
CA LEU A 129 31.49 -2.67 40.44
C LEU A 129 30.64 -1.79 41.35
N THR A 130 29.31 -1.87 41.27
CA THR A 130 28.39 -1.17 42.16
C THR A 130 28.59 -1.61 43.62
N ALA A 131 28.69 -2.92 43.89
CA ALA A 131 29.00 -3.41 45.23
C ALA A 131 30.40 -3.00 45.74
N GLU A 132 31.42 -2.99 44.87
CA GLU A 132 32.77 -2.50 45.21
C GLU A 132 32.75 -0.99 45.55
N ILE A 133 31.92 -0.20 44.85
CA ILE A 133 31.68 1.21 45.14
C ILE A 133 30.98 1.39 46.48
N GLU A 134 29.93 0.62 46.78
CA GLU A 134 29.24 0.69 48.08
C GLU A 134 30.15 0.30 49.25
N GLU A 135 30.97 -0.74 49.11
CA GLU A 135 31.93 -1.16 50.14
C GLU A 135 32.97 -0.06 50.41
N VAL A 136 33.60 0.48 49.36
CA VAL A 136 34.58 1.57 49.47
C VAL A 136 33.93 2.85 50.01
N ALA A 137 32.77 3.24 49.50
CA ALA A 137 32.02 4.41 49.97
C ALA A 137 31.49 4.24 51.41
N GLY A 138 31.43 3.01 51.93
CA GLY A 138 31.12 2.68 53.32
C GLY A 138 32.29 2.82 54.30
N LEU A 139 33.55 2.88 53.83
CA LEU A 139 34.73 2.92 54.70
C LEU A 139 34.80 4.23 55.52
N ARG A 140 34.96 4.11 56.84
CA ARG A 140 35.08 5.25 57.77
C ARG A 140 36.22 5.02 58.76
N ALA A 141 36.92 6.09 59.13
CA ALA A 141 37.94 6.05 60.18
C ALA A 141 37.30 5.81 61.55
N VAL A 142 37.42 4.58 62.07
CA VAL A 142 36.96 4.23 63.42
C VAL A 142 38.03 4.64 64.43
N PRO A 143 37.75 5.55 65.39
CA PRO A 143 38.71 5.88 66.45
C PRO A 143 38.91 4.69 67.38
N ALA A 144 40.15 4.46 67.82
CA ALA A 144 40.47 3.37 68.74
C ALA A 144 39.68 3.50 70.06
N GLN A 145 39.06 2.41 70.51
CA GLN A 145 38.23 2.42 71.72
C GLN A 145 39.08 2.83 72.95
N PRO A 146 38.66 3.83 73.74
CA PRO A 146 39.44 4.30 74.88
C PRO A 146 39.49 3.23 75.97
N ARG A 147 40.67 3.04 76.57
CA ARG A 147 40.80 2.27 77.81
C ARG A 147 40.11 3.04 78.95
N ARG A 148 39.55 2.32 79.93
CA ARG A 148 38.68 2.87 80.98
C ARG A 148 39.36 4.02 81.75
N GLY A 149 38.98 5.26 81.44
CA GLY A 149 39.49 6.49 82.06
C GLY A 149 40.23 7.44 81.10
N ASP A 150 40.64 6.97 79.91
CA ASP A 150 41.33 7.78 78.90
C ASP A 150 40.32 8.65 78.11
N PRO A 151 40.62 9.93 77.80
CA PRO A 151 39.78 10.75 76.94
C PRO A 151 39.77 10.21 75.49
N PRO A 152 38.69 10.45 74.71
CA PRO A 152 38.56 9.91 73.36
C PRO A 152 39.60 10.51 72.42
N ARG A 153 40.58 9.69 72.02
CA ARG A 153 41.63 10.06 71.06
C ARG A 153 41.02 10.15 69.66
N ARG A 154 40.92 11.36 69.11
CA ARG A 154 40.61 11.56 67.68
C ARG A 154 41.76 11.04 66.82
N ALA A 155 41.45 10.54 65.62
CA ALA A 155 42.47 10.23 64.62
C ALA A 155 43.25 11.50 64.23
N PRO A 156 44.55 11.41 63.90
CA PRO A 156 45.31 12.55 63.38
C PRO A 156 44.66 13.11 62.10
N VAL A 157 44.65 14.43 61.95
CA VAL A 157 44.01 15.09 60.79
C VAL A 157 44.65 14.64 59.48
N GLU A 158 45.97 14.49 59.45
CA GLU A 158 46.72 13.95 58.31
C GLU A 158 46.24 12.55 57.90
N SER A 159 45.93 11.68 58.87
CA SER A 159 45.41 10.32 58.60
C SER A 159 43.96 10.32 58.11
N LEU A 160 43.17 11.33 58.48
CA LEU A 160 41.80 11.51 57.98
C LEU A 160 41.81 12.06 56.54
N LEU A 161 42.71 13.00 56.25
CA LEU A 161 42.90 13.54 54.90
C LEU A 161 43.45 12.46 53.96
N ALA A 162 44.51 11.74 54.35
CA ALA A 162 45.06 10.64 53.53
C ALA A 162 44.04 9.51 53.27
N LEU A 163 43.08 9.29 54.18
CA LEU A 163 41.95 8.37 53.91
C LEU A 163 40.96 8.98 52.92
N ALA A 164 40.63 10.27 53.02
CA ALA A 164 39.76 10.95 52.06
C ALA A 164 40.36 10.94 50.65
N ASP A 165 41.63 11.34 50.50
CA ASP A 165 42.36 11.33 49.23
C ASP A 165 42.38 9.91 48.60
N PHE A 166 42.57 8.87 49.42
CA PHE A 166 42.50 7.47 48.98
C PHE A 166 41.09 7.07 48.51
N LEU A 167 40.05 7.44 49.26
CA LEU A 167 38.67 7.10 48.93
C LEU A 167 38.22 7.83 47.65
N ASP A 168 38.52 9.12 47.51
CA ASP A 168 38.18 9.90 46.33
C ASP A 168 38.90 9.34 45.08
N ALA A 169 40.19 9.03 45.18
CA ALA A 169 40.94 8.41 44.09
C ALA A 169 40.42 7.00 43.72
N ARG A 170 40.06 6.17 44.71
CA ARG A 170 39.53 4.82 44.48
C ARG A 170 38.12 4.87 43.88
N LEU A 171 37.25 5.73 44.41
CA LEU A 171 35.87 5.89 43.93
C LEU A 171 35.85 6.51 42.53
N ALA A 172 36.70 7.49 42.22
CA ALA A 172 36.82 8.02 40.85
C ALA A 172 37.21 6.91 39.85
N GLY A 173 38.22 6.09 40.19
CA GLY A 173 38.63 4.96 39.36
C GLY A 173 37.59 3.85 39.22
N LEU A 174 36.70 3.67 40.21
CA LEU A 174 35.59 2.72 40.14
C LEU A 174 34.40 3.26 39.36
N HIS A 175 34.02 4.53 39.56
CA HIS A 175 32.95 5.18 38.81
C HIS A 175 33.25 5.25 37.31
N GLU A 176 34.50 5.52 36.91
CA GLU A 176 34.87 5.52 35.48
C GLU A 176 34.78 4.10 34.88
N ARG A 177 35.23 3.06 35.60
CA ARG A 177 35.05 1.66 35.18
C ARG A 177 33.58 1.27 35.09
N LEU A 178 32.74 1.74 36.02
CA LEU A 178 31.29 1.52 36.00
C LEU A 178 30.65 2.23 34.80
N ARG A 179 31.10 3.44 34.45
CA ARG A 179 30.66 4.20 33.28
C ARG A 179 30.96 3.44 31.98
N THR A 180 32.19 2.95 31.82
CA THR A 180 32.58 2.12 30.66
C THR A 180 31.71 0.86 30.56
N VAL A 181 31.53 0.12 31.67
CA VAL A 181 30.70 -1.11 31.66
C VAL A 181 29.23 -0.81 31.41
N SER A 182 28.71 0.33 31.85
CA SER A 182 27.34 0.79 31.55
C SER A 182 27.15 1.17 30.07
N GLU A 183 28.19 1.69 29.42
CA GLU A 183 28.19 2.00 27.99
C GLU A 183 28.31 0.72 27.14
N GLU A 184 29.19 -0.22 27.52
CA GLU A 184 29.25 -1.56 26.93
C GLU A 184 27.90 -2.31 27.08
N LEU A 185 27.25 -2.21 28.25
CA LEU A 185 25.98 -2.88 28.54
C LEU A 185 24.85 -2.37 27.65
N ARG A 186 24.66 -1.05 27.54
CA ARG A 186 23.62 -0.47 26.66
C ARG A 186 23.83 -0.85 25.19
N ALA A 187 25.09 -0.92 24.74
CA ALA A 187 25.41 -1.34 23.38
C ALA A 187 25.05 -2.82 23.15
N ALA A 188 25.38 -3.70 24.10
CA ALA A 188 25.04 -5.13 24.01
C ALA A 188 23.52 -5.39 24.14
N GLU A 189 22.81 -4.65 25.00
CA GLU A 189 21.35 -4.73 25.11
C GLU A 189 20.66 -4.31 23.79
N HIS A 190 21.14 -3.24 23.14
CA HIS A 190 20.66 -2.84 21.83
C HIS A 190 20.99 -3.88 20.72
N GLU A 191 22.15 -4.53 20.79
CA GLU A 191 22.51 -5.63 19.88
C GLU A 191 21.58 -6.84 20.05
N THR A 192 21.26 -7.22 21.29
CA THR A 192 20.25 -8.25 21.60
C THR A 192 18.87 -7.87 21.07
N ASP A 193 18.39 -6.63 21.29
CA ASP A 193 17.09 -6.16 20.77
C ASP A 193 17.04 -6.21 19.23
N VAL A 194 18.10 -5.81 18.55
CA VAL A 194 18.20 -5.85 17.08
C VAL A 194 18.22 -7.30 16.57
N LEU A 195 18.96 -8.20 17.22
CA LEU A 195 18.99 -9.63 16.85
C LEU A 195 17.65 -10.33 17.12
N ALA A 196 17.00 -10.02 18.25
CA ALA A 196 15.68 -10.52 18.59
C ALA A 196 14.62 -10.02 17.59
N HIS A 197 14.66 -8.74 17.20
CA HIS A 197 13.78 -8.18 16.19
C HIS A 197 14.02 -8.82 14.81
N ARG A 198 15.27 -9.01 14.39
CA ARG A 198 15.62 -9.71 13.13
C ARG A 198 15.15 -11.16 13.12
N LEU A 199 15.33 -11.89 14.22
CA LEU A 199 14.83 -13.26 14.37
C LEU A 199 13.30 -13.31 14.37
N ALA A 200 12.63 -12.36 15.02
CA ALA A 200 11.18 -12.23 15.03
C ALA A 200 10.63 -11.92 13.63
N ALA A 201 11.26 -11.01 12.87
CA ALA A 201 10.89 -10.72 11.48
C ALA A 201 11.10 -11.96 10.58
N ALA A 202 12.26 -12.61 10.66
CA ALA A 202 12.56 -13.83 9.93
C ALA A 202 11.62 -15.01 10.29
N SER A 203 11.09 -15.04 11.51
CA SER A 203 10.11 -16.03 11.96
C SER A 203 8.65 -15.65 11.67
N GLY A 204 8.32 -14.36 11.59
CA GLY A 204 6.99 -13.85 11.26
C GLY A 204 6.66 -13.92 9.77
N ALA A 205 7.70 -13.90 8.91
CA ALA A 205 7.58 -14.08 7.46
C ALA A 205 7.27 -15.54 7.02
N LEU A 206 6.99 -16.47 7.96
CA LEU A 206 6.77 -17.90 7.70
C LEU A 206 5.29 -18.33 7.78
N PRO A 207 4.61 -18.48 6.64
CA PRO A 207 3.68 -19.57 6.41
C PRO A 207 4.47 -20.88 6.18
N ASP A 208 3.93 -22.01 6.65
CA ASP A 208 4.58 -23.32 6.51
C ASP A 208 4.76 -23.72 5.03
N GLY A 209 5.97 -24.17 4.67
CA GLY A 209 6.35 -24.49 3.30
C GLY A 209 7.86 -24.42 3.03
N ARG A 210 8.50 -25.59 2.89
CA ARG A 210 9.96 -25.73 2.57
C ARG A 210 10.36 -25.35 1.14
N VAL A 211 9.43 -24.73 0.41
CA VAL A 211 9.58 -24.22 -0.96
C VAL A 211 8.96 -22.83 -0.99
N ARG A 212 9.78 -21.79 -1.13
CA ARG A 212 9.28 -20.45 -1.46
C ARG A 212 9.29 -20.39 -2.99
N GLU A 213 8.12 -20.54 -3.62
CA GLU A 213 8.01 -20.20 -5.04
C GLU A 213 8.56 -18.78 -5.22
N SER A 214 9.57 -18.64 -6.06
CA SER A 214 10.24 -17.38 -6.36
C SER A 214 10.13 -17.09 -7.85
N ALA A 215 10.19 -15.81 -8.20
CA ALA A 215 10.44 -15.40 -9.57
C ALA A 215 11.92 -15.03 -9.74
N ALA A 216 12.41 -15.18 -10.96
CA ALA A 216 13.72 -14.72 -11.37
C ALA A 216 13.62 -13.99 -12.71
N ALA A 217 14.26 -12.83 -12.79
CA ALA A 217 14.44 -12.12 -14.04
C ALA A 217 15.58 -12.77 -14.82
N VAL A 218 15.28 -13.37 -15.98
CA VAL A 218 16.31 -13.82 -16.92
C VAL A 218 16.57 -12.67 -17.89
N LEU A 219 17.75 -12.05 -17.75
CA LEU A 219 18.24 -11.02 -18.67
C LEU A 219 18.99 -11.71 -19.80
N THR A 220 18.72 -11.30 -21.03
CA THR A 220 19.56 -11.61 -22.19
C THR A 220 20.45 -10.40 -22.47
N LEU A 221 21.75 -10.64 -22.57
CA LEU A 221 22.79 -9.65 -22.77
C LEU A 221 23.44 -9.83 -24.14
N ASP A 222 23.80 -8.74 -24.79
CA ASP A 222 24.60 -8.74 -26.00
C ASP A 222 25.65 -7.62 -25.95
N ARG A 223 26.75 -7.79 -26.68
CA ARG A 223 27.79 -6.77 -26.81
C ARG A 223 27.68 -6.09 -28.17
N ALA A 224 27.55 -4.77 -28.18
CA ALA A 224 27.61 -4.02 -29.42
C ALA A 224 29.01 -4.17 -30.03
N GLY A 225 29.09 -4.80 -31.20
CA GLY A 225 30.28 -4.69 -32.05
C GLY A 225 30.35 -3.28 -32.63
N ASP A 226 31.56 -2.83 -32.98
CA ASP A 226 31.84 -1.45 -33.40
C ASP A 226 31.13 -1.07 -34.73
N GLY A 227 29.88 -0.63 -34.58
CA GLY A 227 29.04 -0.13 -35.66
C GLY A 227 29.34 1.34 -35.92
N VAL A 228 29.99 1.63 -37.06
CA VAL A 228 30.20 2.99 -37.57
C VAL A 228 28.85 3.73 -37.59
N PRO A 229 28.76 4.96 -37.04
CA PRO A 229 27.52 5.73 -37.04
C PRO A 229 27.06 6.03 -38.48
N PRO A 230 25.74 6.07 -38.74
CA PRO A 230 25.22 6.36 -40.08
C PRO A 230 25.57 7.80 -40.49
N GLY A 231 26.47 7.94 -41.46
CA GLY A 231 26.95 9.25 -41.93
C GLY A 231 25.85 10.07 -42.64
N GLU A 232 25.75 11.34 -42.27
CA GLU A 232 24.88 12.31 -42.95
C GLU A 232 25.40 12.65 -44.36
N PRO A 233 24.53 12.72 -45.39
CA PRO A 233 24.97 12.98 -46.76
C PRO A 233 25.09 14.47 -47.10
N GLY A 234 26.32 14.97 -47.23
CA GLY A 234 26.67 16.03 -48.18
C GLY A 234 26.92 17.44 -47.64
N GLY A 235 28.20 17.82 -47.53
CA GLY A 235 28.66 19.20 -47.37
C GLY A 235 30.00 19.40 -48.10
N THR A 236 30.06 20.32 -49.07
CA THR A 236 31.14 20.39 -50.08
C THR A 236 32.27 21.35 -49.70
N ALA A 237 33.55 20.92 -49.80
CA ALA A 237 34.60 21.57 -50.64
C ALA A 237 36.07 21.19 -50.32
N ALA A 238 36.78 20.69 -51.35
CA ALA A 238 38.21 20.84 -51.74
C ALA A 238 39.34 21.14 -50.71
N GLY A 239 40.50 20.44 -50.83
CA GLY A 239 41.69 20.80 -50.04
C GLY A 239 43.04 20.06 -50.16
N THR A 240 43.47 19.54 -51.32
CA THR A 240 44.89 19.25 -51.67
C THR A 240 45.65 18.07 -50.98
N GLU A 241 46.46 17.36 -51.78
CA GLU A 241 47.37 16.24 -51.46
C GLU A 241 48.87 16.69 -51.38
N PRO A 242 49.88 15.80 -51.17
CA PRO A 242 50.04 14.76 -50.14
C PRO A 242 51.45 14.74 -49.48
N GLY A 243 51.61 13.87 -48.46
CA GLY A 243 52.74 12.92 -48.44
C GLY A 243 53.98 13.21 -47.58
N ALA A 244 54.15 12.42 -46.52
CA ALA A 244 55.42 11.80 -46.10
C ALA A 244 55.11 10.69 -45.07
N GLY A 245 55.76 9.51 -45.18
CA GLY A 245 55.58 8.42 -44.22
C GLY A 245 56.69 8.37 -43.18
N ALA A 246 56.35 8.07 -41.92
CA ALA A 246 57.31 7.77 -40.87
C ALA A 246 56.75 6.68 -39.93
N GLU A 247 57.31 5.48 -40.09
CA GLU A 247 57.60 4.46 -39.06
C GLU A 247 56.61 4.27 -37.90
N SER A 248 55.89 3.14 -37.94
CA SER A 248 55.25 2.55 -36.77
C SER A 248 56.28 2.25 -35.68
N LYS A 249 56.09 2.80 -34.48
CA LYS A 249 56.73 2.30 -33.26
C LYS A 249 55.67 1.87 -32.24
N SER A 250 55.41 0.56 -32.21
CA SER A 250 54.55 -0.08 -31.23
C SER A 250 55.25 -0.14 -29.87
N GLU A 251 54.73 0.55 -28.87
CA GLU A 251 55.11 0.36 -27.47
C GLU A 251 53.86 -0.06 -26.68
N SER A 252 53.88 -1.33 -26.22
CA SER A 252 53.03 -1.97 -25.21
C SER A 252 51.63 -1.38 -24.95
N GLU A 253 50.54 -2.08 -25.27
CA GLU A 253 50.14 -3.31 -24.54
C GLU A 253 50.36 -3.20 -23.02
N SER A 254 49.64 -2.29 -22.37
CA SER A 254 48.95 -2.68 -21.15
C SER A 254 47.56 -3.19 -21.54
N GLU A 255 47.41 -4.51 -21.64
CA GLU A 255 46.08 -5.11 -21.73
C GLU A 255 45.29 -4.74 -20.48
N GLY A 256 44.38 -3.77 -20.62
CA GLY A 256 43.47 -3.41 -19.54
C GLY A 256 42.61 -4.62 -19.21
N ALA A 257 42.86 -5.25 -18.05
CA ALA A 257 42.09 -6.38 -17.55
C ALA A 257 40.63 -5.96 -17.31
N GLY A 258 39.83 -6.05 -18.37
CA GLY A 258 38.49 -5.50 -18.41
C GLY A 258 37.62 -6.09 -17.30
N LEU A 259 36.92 -5.20 -16.59
CA LEU A 259 36.06 -5.52 -15.45
C LEU A 259 35.21 -6.76 -15.76
N ARG A 260 35.55 -7.88 -15.11
CA ARG A 260 34.78 -9.13 -15.23
C ARG A 260 33.45 -9.05 -14.50
N GLU A 261 33.30 -8.08 -13.60
CA GLU A 261 32.07 -7.80 -12.88
C GLU A 261 31.17 -6.86 -13.70
N ALA A 262 29.86 -7.10 -13.61
CA ALA A 262 28.84 -6.18 -14.10
C ALA A 262 27.74 -6.02 -13.06
N GLU A 263 27.26 -4.78 -12.90
CA GLU A 263 26.13 -4.44 -12.07
C GLU A 263 24.93 -4.10 -12.96
N PHE A 264 23.80 -4.76 -12.69
CA PHE A 264 22.55 -4.57 -13.41
C PHE A 264 21.50 -3.99 -12.46
N GLU A 265 20.62 -3.16 -13.00
CA GLU A 265 19.43 -2.66 -12.32
C GLU A 265 18.18 -3.23 -13.00
N ILE A 266 17.27 -3.76 -12.19
CA ILE A 266 16.03 -4.42 -12.61
C ILE A 266 14.86 -3.72 -11.94
N GLU A 267 14.00 -3.11 -12.75
CA GLU A 267 12.77 -2.46 -12.33
C GLU A 267 11.59 -3.41 -12.56
N TYR A 268 10.71 -3.55 -11.58
CA TYR A 268 9.49 -4.36 -11.68
C TYR A 268 8.36 -3.83 -10.79
N HIS A 269 7.12 -3.91 -11.28
CA HIS A 269 5.94 -3.55 -10.52
C HIS A 269 5.41 -4.75 -9.72
N VAL A 270 4.98 -4.51 -8.49
CA VAL A 270 4.37 -5.49 -7.59
C VAL A 270 2.98 -5.02 -7.12
N PRO A 271 1.95 -5.88 -7.13
CA PRO A 271 0.68 -5.59 -6.50
C PRO A 271 0.79 -5.73 -4.98
N GLY A 272 -0.19 -5.19 -4.26
CA GLY A 272 -0.30 -5.38 -2.81
C GLY A 272 0.67 -4.57 -1.97
N ALA A 273 0.92 -3.33 -2.37
CA ALA A 273 1.37 -2.28 -1.48
C ALA A 273 0.40 -1.10 -1.53
N THR A 274 0.31 -0.31 -0.46
CA THR A 274 -0.41 0.97 -0.41
C THR A 274 0.12 1.82 0.75
N TRP A 275 -0.18 3.11 0.76
CA TRP A 275 0.29 4.03 1.81
C TRP A 275 -0.75 5.07 2.18
N SER A 276 -0.54 5.71 3.34
CA SER A 276 -1.41 6.73 3.93
C SER A 276 -0.57 7.75 4.71
N PRO A 277 -0.81 9.07 4.55
CA PRO A 277 -0.07 10.11 5.25
C PRO A 277 -0.46 10.17 6.73
N VAL A 278 0.53 10.41 7.61
CA VAL A 278 0.32 10.69 9.03
C VAL A 278 1.28 11.80 9.45
N TYR A 279 0.77 12.92 9.96
CA TYR A 279 1.58 14.07 10.32
C TYR A 279 1.99 14.06 11.79
N ARG A 280 3.02 14.84 12.12
CA ARG A 280 3.27 15.32 13.47
C ARG A 280 3.58 16.81 13.40
N LEU A 281 2.76 17.63 14.06
CA LEU A 281 3.00 19.05 14.24
C LEU A 281 3.67 19.24 15.60
N ARG A 282 4.91 19.71 15.58
CA ARG A 282 5.66 20.11 16.77
C ARG A 282 5.54 21.62 16.93
N LEU A 283 5.21 22.09 18.13
CA LEU A 283 5.03 23.49 18.47
C LEU A 283 5.89 23.78 19.70
N ASP A 284 7.01 24.47 19.50
CA ASP A 284 7.95 24.80 20.56
C ASP A 284 7.83 26.30 20.90
N ASP A 285 7.62 26.63 22.18
CA ASP A 285 7.49 28.00 22.66
C ASP A 285 8.87 28.66 22.77
N THR A 286 9.14 29.64 21.92
CA THR A 286 10.42 30.38 21.91
C THR A 286 10.34 31.73 22.65
N GLY A 287 9.21 32.04 23.30
CA GLY A 287 8.97 33.29 24.04
C GLY A 287 8.80 34.54 23.17
N THR A 288 9.29 34.53 21.92
CA THR A 288 9.01 35.54 20.89
C THR A 288 8.00 35.06 19.83
N GLY A 289 7.66 33.78 19.84
CA GLY A 289 6.65 33.16 18.99
C GLY A 289 6.63 31.63 19.13
N THR A 290 5.64 30.98 18.54
CA THR A 290 5.57 29.51 18.45
C THR A 290 6.32 29.05 17.20
N ALA A 291 7.48 28.42 17.37
CA ALA A 291 8.19 27.78 16.28
C ALA A 291 7.53 26.43 15.96
N GLY A 292 7.12 26.23 14.71
CA GLY A 292 6.37 25.06 14.29
C GLY A 292 7.10 24.22 13.24
N THR A 293 7.28 22.93 13.52
CA THR A 293 7.83 21.94 12.57
C THR A 293 6.75 20.92 12.21
N LEU A 294 6.47 20.76 10.92
CA LEU A 294 5.54 19.77 10.38
C LEU A 294 6.31 18.59 9.79
N VAL A 295 6.22 17.42 10.43
CA VAL A 295 6.86 16.19 9.93
C VAL A 295 5.83 15.28 9.25
N LEU A 296 6.15 14.82 8.04
CA LEU A 296 5.43 13.74 7.36
C LEU A 296 6.01 12.38 7.79
N ARG A 297 5.13 11.54 8.31
CA ARG A 297 5.27 10.08 8.35
C ARG A 297 4.28 9.46 7.36
N ALA A 298 4.44 8.17 7.09
CA ALA A 298 3.43 7.40 6.38
C ALA A 298 3.17 6.07 7.07
N CYS A 299 1.90 5.68 7.15
CA CYS A 299 1.54 4.28 7.31
C CYS A 299 1.66 3.61 5.94
N VAL A 300 2.51 2.59 5.83
CA VAL A 300 2.75 1.80 4.62
C VAL A 300 2.38 0.37 4.93
N ALA A 301 1.59 -0.25 4.06
CA ALA A 301 1.22 -1.66 4.18
C ALA A 301 1.61 -2.40 2.91
N GLN A 302 2.26 -3.56 3.06
CA GLN A 302 2.69 -4.36 1.93
C GLN A 302 2.59 -5.87 2.19
N ARG A 303 2.18 -6.61 1.17
CA ARG A 303 2.17 -8.08 1.08
C ARG A 303 2.58 -8.49 -0.34
N THR A 304 3.67 -7.91 -0.82
CA THR A 304 4.17 -8.12 -2.19
C THR A 304 4.70 -9.54 -2.38
N GLY A 305 5.34 -10.10 -1.36
CA GLY A 305 6.01 -11.40 -1.37
C GLY A 305 7.52 -11.32 -1.14
N GLU A 306 8.08 -10.11 -1.05
CA GLU A 306 9.43 -9.82 -0.54
C GLU A 306 9.34 -8.84 0.63
N ASP A 307 10.18 -9.03 1.64
CA ASP A 307 10.34 -8.08 2.75
C ASP A 307 11.26 -6.95 2.29
N TRP A 308 10.94 -5.70 2.67
CA TRP A 308 11.77 -4.56 2.31
C TRP A 308 12.69 -4.26 3.49
N THR A 309 14.00 -4.35 3.28
CA THR A 309 15.01 -4.13 4.33
C THR A 309 16.09 -3.21 3.79
N GLY A 310 16.37 -2.10 4.48
CA GLY A 310 17.35 -1.10 4.08
C GLY A 310 17.05 -0.41 2.75
N VAL A 311 15.79 -0.34 2.32
CA VAL A 311 15.42 0.24 1.01
C VAL A 311 15.27 1.76 1.10
N ARG A 312 15.66 2.49 0.05
CA ARG A 312 15.23 3.89 -0.10
C ARG A 312 13.76 3.90 -0.55
N LEU A 313 12.87 4.54 0.20
CA LEU A 313 11.44 4.46 -0.05
C LEU A 313 10.89 5.78 -0.61
N GLY A 314 10.20 5.70 -1.74
CA GLY A 314 9.40 6.76 -2.32
C GLY A 314 7.90 6.49 -2.12
N LEU A 315 7.11 7.55 -1.93
CA LEU A 315 5.67 7.51 -1.71
C LEU A 315 4.99 8.41 -2.74
N SER A 316 4.22 7.81 -3.64
CA SER A 316 3.64 8.45 -4.82
C SER A 316 2.11 8.45 -4.74
N THR A 317 1.49 9.59 -5.05
CA THR A 317 0.02 9.69 -5.16
C THR A 317 -0.50 9.30 -6.55
N ALA A 318 0.39 8.89 -7.46
CA ALA A 318 0.02 8.36 -8.77
C ALA A 318 -0.53 6.93 -8.68
N ASP A 319 -1.27 6.55 -9.72
CA ASP A 319 -1.93 5.25 -9.87
C ASP A 319 -1.31 4.51 -11.07
N LEU A 320 -0.47 3.50 -10.79
CA LEU A 320 0.27 2.71 -11.79
C LEU A 320 -0.63 1.98 -12.78
N LEU A 321 -1.89 1.72 -12.42
CA LEU A 321 -2.84 0.95 -13.20
C LEU A 321 -3.85 1.84 -13.96
N ARG A 322 -3.75 3.16 -13.78
CA ARG A 322 -4.59 4.14 -14.49
C ARG A 322 -4.22 4.16 -15.98
N ARG A 323 -5.12 3.65 -16.81
CA ARG A 323 -5.02 3.78 -18.27
C ARG A 323 -5.00 5.27 -18.67
N ALA A 324 -4.05 5.64 -19.52
CA ALA A 324 -3.96 6.96 -20.14
C ALA A 324 -4.92 7.16 -21.34
N GLU A 325 -5.82 6.20 -21.60
CA GLU A 325 -6.87 6.34 -22.61
C GLU A 325 -7.82 7.50 -22.27
N VAL A 326 -8.11 8.36 -23.24
CA VAL A 326 -9.10 9.44 -23.07
C VAL A 326 -10.48 8.84 -22.76
N PRO A 327 -11.13 9.19 -21.63
CA PRO A 327 -12.43 8.64 -21.28
C PRO A 327 -13.48 8.90 -22.35
N ARG A 328 -14.10 7.84 -22.89
CA ARG A 328 -15.14 7.97 -23.93
C ARG A 328 -16.41 8.58 -23.33
N LEU A 329 -16.69 9.83 -23.67
CA LEU A 329 -17.93 10.53 -23.31
C LEU A 329 -19.15 9.77 -23.85
N ARG A 330 -19.90 9.11 -22.97
CA ARG A 330 -21.16 8.43 -23.33
C ARG A 330 -22.27 9.45 -23.48
N SER A 331 -23.18 9.25 -24.43
CA SER A 331 -24.36 10.12 -24.59
C SER A 331 -25.24 10.05 -23.33
N LEU A 332 -25.44 11.17 -22.65
CA LEU A 332 -26.30 11.27 -21.47
C LEU A 332 -27.77 11.24 -21.92
N ARG A 333 -28.43 10.09 -21.78
CA ARG A 333 -29.81 9.86 -22.22
C ARG A 333 -30.77 9.90 -21.03
N LEU A 334 -31.65 10.89 -21.00
CA LEU A 334 -32.74 10.95 -20.03
C LEU A 334 -33.88 10.00 -20.46
N GLY A 335 -34.24 9.05 -19.61
CA GLY A 335 -35.25 8.03 -19.88
C GLY A 335 -35.44 7.07 -18.70
N ARG A 336 -36.29 6.04 -18.87
CA ARG A 336 -36.35 4.92 -17.90
C ARG A 336 -34.95 4.30 -17.74
N ARG A 337 -34.57 3.99 -16.50
CA ARG A 337 -33.30 3.34 -16.13
C ARG A 337 -33.01 2.19 -17.09
N GLN A 338 -31.96 2.33 -17.89
CA GLN A 338 -31.42 1.21 -18.66
C GLN A 338 -30.78 0.25 -17.67
N THR A 339 -31.53 -0.77 -17.26
CA THR A 339 -30.93 -2.04 -16.85
C THR A 339 -30.04 -2.50 -18.00
N GLU A 340 -28.81 -2.94 -17.70
CA GLU A 340 -27.97 -3.61 -18.68
C GLU A 340 -28.76 -4.79 -19.26
N GLU A 341 -28.73 -4.98 -20.59
CA GLU A 341 -29.63 -5.92 -21.27
C GLU A 341 -29.54 -7.31 -20.65
N PRO A 342 -30.61 -7.80 -19.98
CA PRO A 342 -30.63 -9.16 -19.50
C PRO A 342 -30.63 -10.06 -20.72
N SER A 343 -29.56 -10.85 -20.89
CA SER A 343 -29.56 -11.98 -21.83
C SER A 343 -30.82 -12.79 -21.56
N ALA A 344 -31.73 -12.83 -22.53
CA ALA A 344 -33.07 -13.36 -22.30
C ALA A 344 -32.97 -14.85 -21.94
N PRO A 345 -33.48 -15.28 -20.76
CA PRO A 345 -33.48 -16.69 -20.38
C PRO A 345 -34.58 -17.42 -21.17
N GLY A 346 -34.34 -17.63 -22.45
CA GLY A 346 -35.15 -18.49 -23.30
C GLY A 346 -34.99 -19.93 -22.86
N TRP A 347 -35.88 -20.38 -21.96
CA TRP A 347 -35.96 -21.77 -21.55
C TRP A 347 -36.13 -22.67 -22.78
N ARG A 348 -35.07 -23.37 -23.15
CA ARG A 348 -35.14 -24.54 -24.02
C ARG A 348 -35.35 -25.77 -23.16
N GLU A 349 -36.17 -26.68 -23.66
CA GLU A 349 -36.19 -28.06 -23.18
C GLU A 349 -34.77 -28.65 -23.33
N PRO A 350 -34.21 -29.31 -22.30
CA PRO A 350 -32.83 -29.78 -22.33
C PRO A 350 -32.67 -30.88 -23.41
N PRO A 351 -31.64 -30.80 -24.28
CA PRO A 351 -31.44 -31.79 -25.32
C PRO A 351 -31.10 -33.17 -24.73
N PRO A 352 -31.48 -34.27 -25.41
CA PRO A 352 -31.38 -35.64 -24.88
C PRO A 352 -29.96 -36.18 -24.68
N GLY A 353 -28.90 -35.41 -24.99
CA GLY A 353 -27.52 -35.80 -24.78
C GLY A 353 -26.55 -34.62 -24.67
N LEU A 354 -25.38 -34.87 -24.09
CA LEU A 354 -24.32 -33.85 -23.94
C LEU A 354 -23.82 -33.32 -25.28
N ASP A 355 -23.73 -34.16 -26.31
CA ASP A 355 -23.16 -33.75 -27.60
C ASP A 355 -24.07 -32.75 -28.34
N GLU A 356 -25.39 -32.97 -28.32
CA GLU A 356 -26.37 -32.01 -28.88
C GLU A 356 -26.41 -30.69 -28.09
N LEU A 357 -26.13 -30.72 -26.78
CA LEU A 357 -26.05 -29.51 -25.95
C LEU A 357 -24.96 -28.55 -26.40
N PHE A 358 -23.90 -29.06 -27.05
CA PHE A 358 -22.78 -28.26 -27.55
C PHE A 358 -22.66 -28.21 -29.08
N ALA A 359 -23.52 -28.87 -29.85
CA ALA A 359 -23.45 -28.85 -31.33
C ALA A 359 -23.42 -27.43 -31.93
N GLY A 360 -24.10 -26.45 -31.31
CA GLY A 360 -24.05 -25.04 -31.70
C GLY A 360 -22.73 -24.32 -31.36
N TYR A 361 -22.01 -24.78 -30.32
CA TYR A 361 -20.67 -24.30 -29.98
C TYR A 361 -19.64 -24.86 -30.98
N ASP A 362 -19.69 -26.16 -31.23
CA ASP A 362 -18.76 -26.83 -32.14
C ASP A 362 -18.87 -26.27 -33.57
N ALA A 363 -20.07 -25.93 -34.04
CA ALA A 363 -20.28 -25.24 -35.33
C ALA A 363 -19.68 -23.83 -35.38
N ALA A 364 -19.74 -23.07 -34.27
CA ALA A 364 -19.14 -21.73 -34.15
C ALA A 364 -17.60 -21.78 -34.08
N VAL A 365 -17.03 -22.80 -33.43
CA VAL A 365 -15.58 -23.03 -33.40
C VAL A 365 -15.06 -23.51 -34.75
N ALA A 366 -15.77 -24.44 -35.40
CA ALA A 366 -15.41 -24.94 -36.74
C ALA A 366 -15.36 -23.82 -37.79
N THR A 367 -16.27 -22.84 -37.71
CA THR A 367 -16.29 -21.66 -38.61
C THR A 367 -15.23 -20.60 -38.29
N THR A 368 -14.50 -20.74 -37.17
CA THR A 368 -13.45 -19.81 -36.73
C THR A 368 -12.02 -20.33 -37.04
N SER A 369 -11.90 -21.58 -37.52
CA SER A 369 -10.60 -22.17 -37.89
C SER A 369 -10.04 -21.56 -39.20
N PRO A 370 -8.80 -21.03 -39.22
CA PRO A 370 -8.22 -20.47 -40.44
C PRO A 370 -7.87 -21.57 -41.44
N SER A 371 -8.39 -21.46 -42.67
CA SER A 371 -8.06 -22.39 -43.76
C SER A 371 -6.60 -22.21 -44.20
N PRO A 372 -5.80 -23.27 -44.37
CA PRO A 372 -4.42 -23.17 -44.82
C PRO A 372 -4.34 -22.66 -46.27
N LEU A 373 -3.45 -21.69 -46.51
CA LEU A 373 -3.27 -21.09 -47.83
C LEU A 373 -2.70 -22.10 -48.83
N PRO A 374 -3.23 -22.17 -50.07
CA PRO A 374 -2.69 -23.04 -51.11
C PRO A 374 -1.33 -22.53 -51.61
N VAL A 375 -0.33 -23.41 -51.64
CA VAL A 375 1.00 -23.12 -52.19
C VAL A 375 0.91 -23.05 -53.71
N ALA A 376 1.34 -21.94 -54.31
CA ALA A 376 1.28 -21.73 -55.76
C ALA A 376 2.45 -22.42 -56.49
N ALA A 377 2.14 -23.42 -57.33
CA ALA A 377 3.07 -23.99 -58.30
C ALA A 377 2.98 -23.25 -59.64
N ALA A 378 4.09 -23.13 -60.37
CA ALA A 378 4.21 -22.24 -61.54
C ALA A 378 4.34 -22.98 -62.89
N ALA A 379 3.27 -22.94 -63.70
CA ALA A 379 3.21 -23.07 -65.17
C ALA A 379 1.73 -22.94 -65.61
N GLY A 380 1.34 -22.45 -66.79
CA GLY A 380 2.09 -21.84 -67.88
C GLY A 380 1.30 -21.98 -69.20
N GLY A 381 0.68 -20.89 -69.71
CA GLY A 381 -0.09 -20.95 -70.96
C GLY A 381 -0.87 -19.68 -71.33
N ARG A 382 -0.90 -19.35 -72.63
CA ARG A 382 -1.69 -18.29 -73.32
C ARG A 382 -2.37 -18.95 -74.54
N PRO A 383 -3.48 -18.45 -75.12
CA PRO A 383 -3.70 -17.05 -75.55
C PRO A 383 -5.05 -16.44 -75.07
N ARG A 384 -5.32 -15.12 -75.04
CA ARG A 384 -5.08 -13.98 -75.95
C ARG A 384 -6.11 -13.83 -77.09
N THR A 385 -7.13 -13.00 -76.86
CA THR A 385 -7.96 -12.31 -77.90
C THR A 385 -7.97 -10.79 -77.60
N ARG A 386 -8.55 -9.95 -78.50
CA ARG A 386 -8.16 -8.54 -78.69
C ARG A 386 -9.36 -7.63 -79.01
N ALA A 387 -9.15 -6.32 -78.77
CA ALA A 387 -9.88 -5.15 -79.32
C ALA A 387 -11.04 -4.58 -78.45
N ARG A 388 -11.37 -3.28 -78.46
CA ARG A 388 -10.68 -2.05 -78.97
C ARG A 388 -11.31 -0.78 -78.34
N ILE A 389 -10.51 0.29 -78.21
CA ILE A 389 -10.81 1.74 -78.41
C ILE A 389 -12.21 2.27 -78.00
N GLY A 390 -12.23 3.30 -77.15
CA GLY A 390 -13.38 4.22 -76.98
C GLY A 390 -13.07 5.38 -76.01
N ALA A 391 -13.57 6.58 -76.28
CA ALA A 391 -13.48 7.75 -75.40
C ALA A 391 -14.87 8.09 -74.81
N GLY A 392 -14.93 8.97 -73.80
CA GLY A 392 -16.18 9.51 -73.22
C GLY A 392 -16.78 10.65 -74.06
N PRO A 393 -17.58 11.59 -73.49
CA PRO A 393 -17.98 11.73 -72.08
C PRO A 393 -19.50 12.01 -71.86
N GLY A 394 -19.94 12.25 -70.60
CA GLY A 394 -20.96 13.28 -70.31
C GLY A 394 -22.27 12.93 -69.55
N THR A 395 -22.61 13.84 -68.63
CA THR A 395 -23.97 14.35 -68.24
C THR A 395 -25.06 13.51 -67.53
N ALA A 396 -25.46 14.05 -66.37
CA ALA A 396 -26.83 14.24 -65.82
C ALA A 396 -27.61 13.09 -65.10
N GLY A 397 -28.38 13.49 -64.07
CA GLY A 397 -29.31 12.65 -63.27
C GLY A 397 -30.79 12.79 -63.69
N PRO A 398 -31.80 12.42 -62.86
CA PRO A 398 -32.13 13.21 -61.65
C PRO A 398 -32.64 12.37 -60.43
N ALA A 399 -33.55 12.91 -59.59
CA ALA A 399 -33.90 12.41 -58.24
C ALA A 399 -35.44 12.33 -57.96
N ARG A 400 -35.83 12.06 -56.67
CA ARG A 400 -37.19 12.10 -55.98
C ARG A 400 -37.84 10.73 -55.67
N THR A 401 -38.72 10.48 -54.66
CA THR A 401 -39.19 11.16 -53.40
C THR A 401 -40.07 10.20 -52.51
N GLY A 402 -40.19 10.47 -51.19
CA GLY A 402 -41.26 9.99 -50.26
C GLY A 402 -40.79 9.00 -49.16
N ALA A 403 -41.29 8.86 -47.91
CA ALA A 403 -42.33 9.44 -46.99
C ALA A 403 -43.09 8.26 -46.29
N VAL A 404 -42.92 7.92 -44.98
CA VAL A 404 -43.46 8.53 -43.71
C VAL A 404 -44.97 8.18 -43.48
N PRO A 405 -45.47 7.68 -42.29
CA PRO A 405 -45.23 8.13 -40.88
C PRO A 405 -45.21 7.02 -39.75
N ALA A 406 -45.39 7.43 -38.46
CA ALA A 406 -45.44 6.62 -37.19
C ALA A 406 -46.85 6.63 -36.51
N PRO A 407 -47.12 6.10 -35.26
CA PRO A 407 -46.69 6.67 -33.94
C PRO A 407 -46.55 5.67 -32.74
N ALA A 408 -46.54 6.16 -31.47
CA ALA A 408 -46.32 5.43 -30.18
C ALA A 408 -47.60 5.33 -29.27
N PRO A 409 -47.58 4.83 -28.00
CA PRO A 409 -46.94 5.43 -26.77
C PRO A 409 -46.13 4.38 -25.92
N ALA A 410 -45.98 4.27 -24.57
CA ALA A 410 -46.55 4.89 -23.34
C ALA A 410 -45.65 4.70 -22.05
N MET A 411 -46.17 5.04 -20.84
CA MET A 411 -45.51 5.10 -19.50
C MET A 411 -46.48 4.65 -18.35
N PRO A 412 -46.12 4.33 -17.07
CA PRO A 412 -45.26 5.10 -16.13
C PRO A 412 -44.36 4.26 -15.14
N ALA A 413 -44.01 4.81 -13.96
CA ALA A 413 -43.13 4.24 -12.89
C ALA A 413 -43.87 4.34 -11.50
N PRO A 414 -43.30 4.23 -10.25
CA PRO A 414 -41.91 4.36 -9.77
C PRO A 414 -41.45 3.25 -8.76
N SER A 415 -40.57 3.56 -7.78
CA SER A 415 -39.93 2.64 -6.81
C SER A 415 -39.74 3.26 -5.42
N VAL A 416 -39.61 2.46 -4.34
CA VAL A 416 -39.33 2.89 -2.94
C VAL A 416 -38.36 1.91 -2.21
N MET A 417 -37.82 2.33 -1.06
CA MET A 417 -36.67 1.80 -0.28
C MET A 417 -36.91 0.55 0.63
N PRO A 418 -35.83 -0.10 1.12
CA PRO A 418 -35.79 -0.97 2.33
C PRO A 418 -35.54 -0.12 3.63
N PRO A 419 -35.67 -0.65 4.89
CA PRO A 419 -34.58 -1.41 5.56
C PRO A 419 -35.09 -2.61 6.44
N PRO A 420 -34.66 -2.88 7.71
CA PRO A 420 -33.72 -3.97 8.04
C PRO A 420 -34.23 -5.04 9.05
N ALA A 421 -33.40 -6.05 9.32
CA ALA A 421 -33.53 -7.03 10.43
C ALA A 421 -32.83 -6.50 11.73
N PRO A 422 -33.05 -7.02 12.98
CA PRO A 422 -32.96 -8.45 13.37
C PRO A 422 -33.90 -8.94 14.51
N GLY A 423 -33.76 -10.21 14.95
CA GLY A 423 -33.99 -10.60 16.37
C GLY A 423 -34.73 -11.92 16.68
N GLY A 424 -34.10 -12.79 17.49
CA GLY A 424 -34.70 -13.89 18.29
C GLY A 424 -35.31 -15.08 17.55
N ALA A 425 -35.79 -16.14 18.21
CA ALA A 425 -35.44 -16.74 19.52
C ALA A 425 -36.14 -18.12 19.67
N GLU A 426 -35.74 -18.89 20.68
CA GLU A 426 -36.16 -20.24 21.11
C GLU A 426 -37.63 -20.69 20.95
N ALA A 427 -37.83 -21.99 20.72
CA ALA A 427 -38.89 -22.82 21.34
C ALA A 427 -38.52 -24.32 21.27
N ALA A 428 -39.01 -25.14 22.22
CA ALA A 428 -38.67 -26.56 22.32
C ALA A 428 -39.87 -27.46 22.66
N GLY A 429 -39.78 -28.76 22.29
CA GLY A 429 -40.71 -29.83 22.69
C GLY A 429 -41.77 -30.20 21.63
N LEU A 430 -42.46 -31.34 21.74
CA LEU A 430 -42.31 -32.45 22.70
C LEU A 430 -43.13 -33.70 22.25
N PHE A 431 -42.78 -34.88 22.77
CA PHE A 431 -43.50 -36.19 22.66
C PHE A 431 -43.63 -36.88 21.27
N ALA A 432 -43.95 -38.19 21.16
CA ALA A 432 -43.45 -39.39 21.87
C ALA A 432 -44.02 -40.71 21.27
N GLY A 433 -43.27 -41.82 21.44
CA GLY A 433 -43.78 -43.21 21.44
C GLY A 433 -43.75 -44.00 20.10
N HIS A 434 -43.90 -45.33 20.06
CA HIS A 434 -43.42 -46.44 20.94
C HIS A 434 -43.90 -47.80 20.38
N GLY A 435 -43.02 -48.82 20.25
CA GLY A 435 -43.36 -50.19 19.79
C GLY A 435 -43.65 -50.34 18.28
N GLY A 436 -43.64 -51.52 17.65
CA GLY A 436 -43.27 -52.89 18.09
C GLY A 436 -43.29 -53.89 16.89
N PRO A 437 -42.64 -55.09 16.96
CA PRO A 437 -42.44 -56.04 15.84
C PRO A 437 -43.33 -57.32 15.96
N PRO A 438 -43.09 -58.53 15.36
CA PRO A 438 -42.15 -59.00 14.30
C PRO A 438 -42.76 -59.98 13.22
N ALA A 439 -41.92 -60.48 12.28
CA ALA A 439 -42.01 -61.79 11.54
C ALA A 439 -43.21 -62.05 10.58
N ALA A 440 -43.32 -63.11 9.75
CA ALA A 440 -42.45 -63.91 8.83
C ALA A 440 -43.40 -64.76 7.90
N VAL A 441 -43.08 -65.38 6.75
CA VAL A 441 -42.37 -66.67 6.46
C VAL A 441 -42.64 -67.05 4.96
N GLY A 442 -41.73 -67.75 4.26
CA GLY A 442 -42.02 -68.63 3.09
C GLY A 442 -42.06 -67.98 1.68
N ALA A 443 -41.63 -68.53 0.52
CA ALA A 443 -40.97 -69.78 0.04
C ALA A 443 -41.80 -70.64 -0.97
N ALA A 444 -41.43 -70.62 -2.27
CA ALA A 444 -41.62 -71.70 -3.27
C ALA A 444 -41.03 -71.33 -4.66
N ALA A 445 -40.77 -72.32 -5.52
CA ALA A 445 -40.41 -72.24 -6.96
C ALA A 445 -41.37 -73.19 -7.77
N PRO A 446 -41.16 -73.73 -9.01
CA PRO A 446 -39.93 -73.83 -9.84
C PRO A 446 -40.09 -73.73 -11.40
N ALA A 447 -38.95 -73.88 -12.11
CA ALA A 447 -38.75 -74.51 -13.45
C ALA A 447 -39.37 -73.87 -14.74
N ALA A 448 -39.00 -74.25 -15.99
CA ALA A 448 -37.72 -74.58 -16.66
C ALA A 448 -37.98 -74.96 -18.15
N PHE A 449 -37.08 -74.68 -19.13
CA PHE A 449 -36.63 -75.64 -20.20
C PHE A 449 -35.64 -75.10 -21.29
N ARG A 450 -34.77 -76.02 -21.76
CA ARG A 450 -34.10 -76.24 -23.08
C ARG A 450 -33.54 -75.12 -24.01
N ALA A 451 -32.31 -75.38 -24.46
CA ALA A 451 -31.75 -75.11 -25.82
C ALA A 451 -31.88 -76.41 -26.71
N PRO A 452 -31.25 -76.63 -27.91
CA PRO A 452 -30.16 -75.89 -28.63
C PRO A 452 -30.25 -75.84 -30.20
N GLY A 453 -29.20 -75.35 -30.88
CA GLY A 453 -28.79 -75.83 -32.23
C GLY A 453 -28.22 -74.81 -33.24
N GLY A 454 -27.10 -75.16 -33.93
CA GLY A 454 -26.64 -74.52 -35.19
C GLY A 454 -25.18 -74.00 -35.25
N GLY A 455 -24.40 -74.41 -36.26
CA GLY A 455 -23.07 -73.88 -36.69
C GLY A 455 -22.95 -73.95 -38.23
N PRO A 456 -21.77 -73.98 -38.90
CA PRO A 456 -20.35 -73.95 -38.46
C PRO A 456 -19.48 -72.88 -39.21
N PRO A 457 -18.12 -72.83 -39.10
CA PRO A 457 -17.23 -71.76 -39.64
C PRO A 457 -16.42 -72.17 -40.92
N PRO A 458 -15.54 -71.29 -41.47
CA PRO A 458 -14.09 -71.32 -41.13
C PRO A 458 -13.43 -69.91 -41.05
N GLY A 459 -12.15 -69.73 -40.65
CA GLY A 459 -11.14 -70.68 -40.14
C GLY A 459 -9.80 -70.01 -39.74
N GLU A 460 -8.91 -70.81 -39.14
CA GLU A 460 -7.44 -70.68 -38.93
C GLU A 460 -6.89 -69.34 -38.34
N SER A 461 -6.38 -69.26 -37.09
CA SER A 461 -5.30 -69.99 -36.38
C SER A 461 -3.89 -69.46 -36.71
N ALA A 462 -3.36 -68.47 -35.96
CA ALA A 462 -2.51 -68.62 -34.74
C ALA A 462 -0.99 -68.87 -35.05
N ALA A 463 -0.01 -68.69 -34.16
CA ALA A 463 0.00 -68.37 -32.72
C ALA A 463 1.32 -67.65 -32.30
N ALA A 464 1.32 -66.89 -31.20
CA ALA A 464 2.53 -66.55 -30.41
C ALA A 464 2.21 -66.00 -28.99
N THR A 465 1.76 -66.89 -28.10
CA THR A 465 2.02 -66.91 -26.64
C THR A 465 2.41 -65.61 -25.88
N ALA A 466 1.56 -65.19 -24.94
CA ALA A 466 1.97 -64.56 -23.68
C ALA A 466 1.14 -65.17 -22.51
N SER A 467 1.71 -65.27 -21.31
CA SER A 467 1.13 -66.06 -20.22
C SER A 467 -0.08 -65.39 -19.54
N ALA A 468 -1.09 -66.18 -19.18
CA ALA A 468 -2.28 -65.70 -18.48
C ALA A 468 -2.09 -65.73 -16.95
N ALA A 469 -1.85 -64.56 -16.35
CA ALA A 469 -1.99 -64.36 -14.91
C ALA A 469 -3.46 -64.02 -14.59
N SER A 470 -4.16 -64.92 -13.89
CA SER A 470 -5.56 -64.70 -13.50
C SER A 470 -5.67 -63.52 -12.52
N THR A 471 -6.44 -62.50 -12.90
CA THR A 471 -6.82 -61.40 -12.01
C THR A 471 -8.34 -61.37 -11.90
N ALA A 472 -8.87 -61.50 -10.67
CA ALA A 472 -10.30 -61.58 -10.44
C ALA A 472 -11.00 -60.24 -10.76
N TYR A 473 -12.14 -60.31 -11.46
CA TYR A 473 -13.02 -59.15 -11.67
C TYR A 473 -13.71 -58.76 -10.35
N GLY A 474 -13.09 -57.84 -9.61
CA GLY A 474 -13.80 -56.99 -8.67
C GLY A 474 -14.67 -55.95 -9.41
N PRO A 475 -15.59 -55.25 -8.71
CA PRO A 475 -16.22 -54.06 -9.28
C PRO A 475 -15.14 -53.04 -9.68
N PRO A 476 -15.33 -52.30 -10.79
CA PRO A 476 -14.30 -51.41 -11.33
C PRO A 476 -13.94 -50.33 -10.31
N ARG A 477 -12.78 -50.47 -9.67
CA ARG A 477 -12.23 -49.44 -8.80
C ARG A 477 -11.76 -48.27 -9.69
N PRO A 478 -12.14 -47.02 -9.39
CA PRO A 478 -11.53 -45.87 -10.06
C PRO A 478 -10.02 -45.88 -9.80
N ALA A 479 -9.24 -45.40 -10.77
CA ALA A 479 -7.80 -45.18 -10.58
C ALA A 479 -7.57 -44.26 -9.37
N GLY A 480 -6.44 -44.41 -8.65
CA GLY A 480 -6.18 -43.65 -7.42
C GLY A 480 -6.25 -42.13 -7.62
N GLU A 481 -5.82 -41.65 -8.79
CA GLU A 481 -5.89 -40.25 -9.23
C GLU A 481 -7.34 -39.69 -9.30
N LEU A 482 -8.34 -40.56 -9.46
CA LEU A 482 -9.76 -40.21 -9.50
C LEU A 482 -10.44 -40.22 -8.12
N LEU A 483 -9.70 -40.55 -7.05
CA LEU A 483 -10.15 -40.46 -5.66
C LEU A 483 -9.75 -39.12 -4.99
N ASP A 484 -8.84 -38.36 -5.59
CA ASP A 484 -8.57 -36.99 -5.16
C ASP A 484 -9.59 -36.02 -5.77
N TYR A 485 -10.79 -36.01 -5.18
CA TYR A 485 -11.90 -35.14 -5.58
C TYR A 485 -11.53 -33.64 -5.58
N SER A 486 -10.50 -33.22 -4.85
CA SER A 486 -10.04 -31.82 -4.81
C SER A 486 -9.25 -31.41 -6.05
N ARG A 487 -8.66 -32.38 -6.75
CA ARG A 487 -7.87 -32.18 -7.98
C ARG A 487 -8.62 -32.53 -9.27
N LEU A 488 -9.90 -32.90 -9.20
CA LEU A 488 -10.69 -33.19 -10.39
C LEU A 488 -11.18 -31.91 -11.09
N THR A 489 -11.02 -31.88 -12.41
CA THR A 489 -11.54 -30.83 -13.29
C THR A 489 -12.42 -31.42 -14.37
N LEU A 490 -13.48 -30.69 -14.75
CA LEU A 490 -14.37 -31.09 -15.83
C LEU A 490 -13.71 -30.80 -17.19
N ALA A 491 -13.69 -31.77 -18.10
CA ALA A 491 -13.22 -31.57 -19.47
C ALA A 491 -14.11 -30.55 -20.20
N GLY A 492 -13.46 -29.55 -20.83
CA GLY A 492 -14.09 -28.38 -21.42
C GLY A 492 -14.85 -28.66 -22.73
N PRO A 493 -15.49 -27.64 -23.31
CA PRO A 493 -16.24 -27.77 -24.57
C PRO A 493 -15.33 -27.97 -25.80
N ASP A 494 -14.01 -27.84 -25.65
CA ASP A 494 -13.04 -28.09 -26.73
C ASP A 494 -12.57 -29.56 -26.81
N GLU A 495 -13.01 -30.42 -25.88
CA GLU A 495 -12.61 -31.83 -25.78
C GLU A 495 -13.77 -32.81 -26.13
N PRO A 496 -14.29 -32.86 -27.39
CA PRO A 496 -15.55 -33.55 -27.71
C PRO A 496 -15.61 -35.02 -27.23
N GLY A 497 -14.54 -35.80 -27.37
CA GLY A 497 -14.49 -37.20 -26.91
C GLY A 497 -14.44 -37.41 -25.38
N ARG A 498 -14.31 -36.33 -24.58
CA ARG A 498 -14.22 -36.37 -23.10
C ARG A 498 -15.09 -35.33 -22.39
N ARG A 499 -15.75 -34.43 -23.13
CA ARG A 499 -16.59 -33.32 -22.67
C ARG A 499 -17.48 -33.71 -21.49
N GLY A 500 -17.49 -32.89 -20.43
CA GLY A 500 -18.34 -33.15 -19.26
C GLY A 500 -17.93 -34.34 -18.38
N ARG A 501 -16.79 -34.99 -18.64
CA ARG A 501 -16.20 -35.99 -17.75
C ARG A 501 -15.17 -35.35 -16.82
N LEU A 502 -15.09 -35.82 -15.58
CA LEU A 502 -14.04 -35.41 -14.64
C LEU A 502 -12.72 -36.09 -15.01
N ARG A 503 -11.63 -35.33 -14.96
CA ARG A 503 -10.25 -35.82 -15.09
C ARG A 503 -9.34 -35.15 -14.05
N PRO A 504 -8.24 -35.79 -13.63
CA PRO A 504 -7.22 -35.11 -12.82
C PRO A 504 -6.75 -33.86 -13.54
N ALA A 505 -6.63 -32.76 -12.80
CA ALA A 505 -6.06 -31.54 -13.32
C ALA A 505 -4.55 -31.76 -13.60
N PRO A 506 -4.03 -31.40 -14.78
CA PRO A 506 -2.59 -31.21 -14.90
C PRO A 506 -2.18 -30.10 -13.94
N GLU A 507 -0.99 -30.20 -13.34
CA GLU A 507 -0.51 -29.17 -12.41
C GLU A 507 -0.47 -27.81 -13.10
N LYS A 508 -1.26 -26.86 -12.59
CA LYS A 508 -1.35 -25.50 -13.14
C LYS A 508 -0.51 -24.56 -12.27
N PRO A 509 0.69 -24.12 -12.71
CA PRO A 509 1.54 -23.15 -11.99
C PRO A 509 0.98 -21.71 -12.01
N GLY A 510 -0.34 -21.59 -11.91
CA GLY A 510 -1.10 -20.35 -11.86
C GLY A 510 -2.10 -20.27 -10.70
N THR A 511 -2.41 -21.38 -10.01
CA THR A 511 -3.31 -21.37 -8.84
C THR A 511 -2.68 -20.65 -7.66
N ILE A 512 -1.43 -21.01 -7.31
CA ILE A 512 -0.67 -20.36 -6.23
C ILE A 512 -0.39 -18.90 -6.59
N VAL A 513 0.01 -18.61 -7.83
CA VAL A 513 0.23 -17.22 -8.31
C VAL A 513 -1.06 -16.39 -8.24
N ALA A 514 -2.22 -16.95 -8.59
CA ALA A 514 -3.50 -16.25 -8.49
C ALA A 514 -3.91 -16.01 -7.03
N GLU A 515 -3.65 -16.95 -6.13
CA GLU A 515 -3.96 -16.79 -4.70
C GLU A 515 -2.99 -15.82 -3.99
N ARG A 516 -1.70 -15.89 -4.27
CA ARG A 516 -0.72 -14.87 -3.82
C ARG A 516 -1.09 -13.48 -4.35
N ARG A 517 -1.58 -13.38 -5.59
CA ARG A 517 -2.12 -12.12 -6.14
C ARG A 517 -3.39 -11.66 -5.41
N ARG A 518 -4.34 -12.55 -5.11
CA ARG A 518 -5.55 -12.23 -4.31
C ARG A 518 -5.19 -11.69 -2.93
N GLN A 519 -4.19 -12.30 -2.28
CA GLN A 519 -3.68 -11.90 -0.96
C GLN A 519 -2.97 -10.54 -1.02
N ALA A 520 -2.15 -10.31 -2.04
CA ALA A 520 -1.56 -9.00 -2.31
C ALA A 520 -2.65 -7.93 -2.53
N GLU A 521 -3.63 -8.19 -3.40
CA GLU A 521 -4.78 -7.31 -3.66
C GLU A 521 -5.67 -7.05 -2.42
N ALA A 522 -5.56 -7.84 -1.35
CA ALA A 522 -6.27 -7.56 -0.10
C ALA A 522 -5.69 -6.36 0.67
N VAL A 523 -4.41 -6.03 0.48
CA VAL A 523 -3.75 -4.86 1.09
C VAL A 523 -4.44 -3.55 0.68
N ALA A 524 -4.94 -3.48 -0.56
CA ALA A 524 -5.71 -2.36 -1.09
C ALA A 524 -7.08 -2.13 -0.40
N ARG A 525 -7.53 -3.08 0.44
CA ARG A 525 -8.82 -3.07 1.15
C ARG A 525 -8.67 -3.01 2.67
N LEU A 526 -7.45 -2.77 3.18
CA LEU A 526 -7.22 -2.58 4.62
C LEU A 526 -7.98 -1.36 5.15
N PRO A 527 -8.55 -1.42 6.37
CA PRO A 527 -9.04 -0.24 7.07
C PRO A 527 -7.89 0.78 7.20
N ARG A 528 -8.12 2.01 6.73
CA ARG A 528 -7.13 3.10 6.81
C ARG A 528 -7.05 3.67 8.23
N PRO A 529 -5.95 4.35 8.60
CA PRO A 529 -5.87 5.13 9.83
C PRO A 529 -7.05 6.10 9.95
N ALA A 530 -7.45 6.43 11.19
CA ALA A 530 -8.49 7.43 11.44
C ALA A 530 -8.12 8.76 10.77
N HIS A 531 -9.11 9.47 10.23
CA HIS A 531 -8.97 10.73 9.48
C HIS A 531 -8.16 10.66 8.17
N ALA A 532 -7.60 9.49 7.79
CA ALA A 532 -6.91 9.33 6.51
C ALA A 532 -7.86 9.20 5.32
N THR A 533 -7.61 9.99 4.28
CA THR A 533 -8.30 9.86 2.98
C THR A 533 -7.45 9.01 2.01
N ASP A 534 -8.08 8.48 0.96
CA ASP A 534 -7.37 7.89 -0.16
C ASP A 534 -6.39 8.91 -0.79
N VAL A 535 -5.10 8.60 -0.89
CA VAL A 535 -4.08 9.52 -1.41
C VAL A 535 -4.36 9.99 -2.84
N ARG A 536 -5.05 9.17 -3.65
CA ARG A 536 -5.44 9.53 -5.03
C ARG A 536 -6.64 10.47 -5.08
N ILE A 537 -7.51 10.44 -4.06
CA ILE A 537 -8.60 11.43 -3.91
C ILE A 537 -8.03 12.73 -3.33
N SER A 538 -7.17 12.61 -2.31
CA SER A 538 -6.61 13.74 -1.58
C SER A 538 -5.68 14.62 -2.44
N ALA A 539 -4.87 14.03 -3.34
CA ALA A 539 -3.96 14.79 -4.21
C ALA A 539 -4.66 15.58 -5.34
N GLY A 540 -5.97 15.37 -5.56
CA GLY A 540 -6.75 16.08 -6.56
C GLY A 540 -6.25 15.83 -7.99
N SER A 541 -5.83 16.90 -8.68
CA SER A 541 -5.49 16.86 -10.12
C SER A 541 -4.03 16.51 -10.42
N PHE A 542 -3.14 16.59 -9.44
CA PHE A 542 -1.70 16.40 -9.63
C PHE A 542 -1.19 15.18 -8.85
N HIS A 543 -0.06 14.65 -9.29
CA HIS A 543 0.63 13.57 -8.59
C HIS A 543 1.89 14.12 -7.90
N HIS A 544 2.09 13.72 -6.66
CA HIS A 544 3.19 14.13 -5.80
C HIS A 544 4.00 12.91 -5.36
N ARG A 545 5.30 13.10 -5.17
CA ARG A 545 6.25 12.10 -4.65
C ARG A 545 6.90 12.65 -3.39
N TYR A 546 6.99 11.81 -2.36
CA TYR A 546 7.70 12.10 -1.11
C TYR A 546 8.71 10.97 -0.90
N ASP A 547 9.98 11.30 -0.72
CA ASP A 547 11.06 10.32 -0.51
C ASP A 547 11.53 10.33 0.95
N THR A 548 11.87 9.16 1.48
CA THR A 548 12.39 9.02 2.85
C THR A 548 13.82 9.54 2.94
N ALA A 549 14.11 10.36 3.96
CA ALA A 549 15.45 10.92 4.18
C ALA A 549 16.53 9.87 4.52
N ALA A 550 16.11 8.67 4.94
CA ALA A 550 16.96 7.54 5.25
C ALA A 550 16.36 6.23 4.66
N PRO A 551 17.13 5.14 4.56
CA PRO A 551 16.60 3.81 4.25
C PRO A 551 15.64 3.33 5.35
N VAL A 552 14.68 2.47 5.00
CA VAL A 552 13.65 1.97 5.92
C VAL A 552 13.34 0.49 5.69
N ASP A 553 12.76 -0.14 6.73
CA ASP A 553 12.32 -1.54 6.73
C ASP A 553 10.78 -1.62 6.73
N VAL A 554 10.19 -2.52 5.92
CA VAL A 554 8.74 -2.79 5.85
C VAL A 554 8.48 -4.27 5.53
N ALA A 555 7.98 -5.03 6.51
CA ALA A 555 7.69 -6.46 6.38
C ALA A 555 6.51 -6.79 5.45
N ALA A 556 6.54 -7.97 4.82
CA ALA A 556 5.52 -8.44 3.89
C ALA A 556 4.25 -9.03 4.56
N ASP A 557 3.97 -8.62 5.81
CA ASP A 557 2.90 -9.17 6.65
C ASP A 557 1.49 -8.68 6.29
N GLY A 558 1.37 -7.66 5.44
CA GLY A 558 0.12 -7.03 5.02
C GLY A 558 -0.59 -6.22 6.12
N THR A 559 0.15 -5.69 7.08
CA THR A 559 -0.30 -4.76 8.14
C THR A 559 0.29 -3.36 7.91
N TRP A 560 -0.08 -2.37 8.74
CA TRP A 560 0.38 -0.98 8.61
C TRP A 560 1.64 -0.71 9.45
N HIS A 561 2.76 -0.45 8.79
CA HIS A 561 4.02 -0.02 9.40
C HIS A 561 4.17 1.50 9.28
N THR A 562 4.61 2.20 10.33
CA THR A 562 4.80 3.66 10.30
C THR A 562 6.26 4.01 10.00
N VAL A 563 6.52 4.64 8.85
CA VAL A 563 7.86 5.09 8.44
C VAL A 563 8.00 6.62 8.52
N PRO A 564 9.17 7.16 8.91
CA PRO A 564 9.48 8.58 8.74
C PRO A 564 9.73 8.90 7.26
N VAL A 565 9.26 10.06 6.80
CA VAL A 565 9.45 10.49 5.40
C VAL A 565 10.37 11.71 5.35
N CYS A 566 9.84 12.89 5.66
CA CYS A 566 10.55 14.16 5.60
C CYS A 566 9.90 15.21 6.51
N GLU A 567 10.63 16.29 6.79
CA GLU A 567 10.05 17.54 7.26
C GLU A 567 9.45 18.31 6.07
N LEU A 568 8.29 18.92 6.26
CA LEU A 568 7.58 19.67 5.22
C LEU A 568 7.57 21.16 5.59
N PRO A 569 7.99 22.05 4.67
CA PRO A 569 7.88 23.49 4.87
C PRO A 569 6.44 23.91 5.17
N ALA A 570 6.24 24.46 6.36
CA ALA A 570 5.00 25.09 6.80
C ALA A 570 5.34 26.31 7.67
N GLU A 571 4.45 27.30 7.67
CA GLU A 571 4.49 28.43 8.58
C GLU A 571 3.41 28.23 9.66
N THR A 572 3.70 28.64 10.90
CA THR A 572 2.78 28.49 12.04
C THR A 572 2.61 29.82 12.76
N VAL A 573 1.40 30.37 12.75
CA VAL A 573 1.05 31.58 13.49
C VAL A 573 0.10 31.23 14.65
N PRO A 574 0.45 31.51 15.92
CA PRO A 574 -0.47 31.28 17.03
C PRO A 574 -1.64 32.28 17.00
N GLU A 575 -2.87 31.76 17.06
CA GLU A 575 -4.11 32.52 17.16
C GLU A 575 -4.93 32.01 18.37
N TYR A 576 -5.64 32.89 19.06
CA TYR A 576 -6.53 32.52 20.16
C TYR A 576 -7.99 32.72 19.75
N VAL A 577 -8.87 31.78 20.07
CA VAL A 577 -10.30 31.83 19.70
C VAL A 577 -11.17 31.66 20.95
N CYS A 578 -12.24 32.44 21.06
CA CYS A 578 -13.27 32.26 22.10
C CYS A 578 -14.67 32.45 21.52
N VAL A 579 -15.63 31.66 21.99
CA VAL A 579 -17.05 31.73 21.60
C VAL A 579 -17.87 31.98 22.87
N PRO A 580 -17.77 33.15 23.51
CA PRO A 580 -18.20 33.34 24.89
C PRO A 580 -19.71 33.26 25.13
N SER A 581 -20.52 33.20 24.07
CA SER A 581 -21.96 32.85 24.13
C SER A 581 -22.25 31.35 24.25
N GLU A 582 -21.24 30.49 24.10
CA GLU A 582 -21.29 29.03 24.30
C GLU A 582 -20.31 28.59 25.40
N ASP A 583 -19.05 29.03 25.33
CA ASP A 583 -18.01 28.79 26.36
C ASP A 583 -17.08 30.02 26.47
N GLN A 584 -16.88 30.48 27.71
CA GLN A 584 -16.02 31.63 28.05
C GLN A 584 -14.52 31.24 28.15
N THR A 585 -14.19 29.97 27.94
CA THR A 585 -12.82 29.46 27.79
C THR A 585 -12.19 30.00 26.50
N VAL A 586 -10.92 30.42 26.58
CA VAL A 586 -10.12 30.74 25.39
C VAL A 586 -9.41 29.48 24.94
N TYR A 587 -9.48 29.18 23.64
CA TYR A 587 -8.77 28.09 23.02
C TYR A 587 -7.56 28.61 22.27
N GLY A 588 -6.39 28.05 22.57
CA GLY A 588 -5.18 28.23 21.79
C GLY A 588 -5.28 27.45 20.48
N THR A 589 -4.90 28.09 19.38
CA THR A 589 -4.88 27.50 18.05
C THR A 589 -3.63 27.93 17.29
N VAL A 590 -3.27 27.20 16.24
CA VAL A 590 -2.21 27.59 15.30
C VAL A 590 -2.78 27.61 13.89
N LEU A 591 -2.60 28.71 13.19
CA LEU A 591 -2.80 28.80 11.75
C LEU A 591 -1.57 28.19 11.06
N LEU A 592 -1.73 26.97 10.57
CA LEU A 592 -0.74 26.20 9.82
C LEU A 592 -0.89 26.51 8.32
N THR A 593 0.10 27.16 7.72
CA THR A 593 0.14 27.48 6.28
C THR A 593 1.10 26.54 5.56
N ASN A 594 0.65 25.87 4.50
CA ASN A 594 1.53 25.06 3.65
C ASN A 594 2.44 25.97 2.80
N THR A 595 3.72 26.05 3.12
CA THR A 595 4.71 26.82 2.34
C THR A 595 5.53 25.92 1.38
N SER A 596 5.27 24.62 1.36
CA SER A 596 5.92 23.67 0.46
C SER A 596 5.35 23.71 -0.96
N HIS A 597 6.09 23.16 -1.93
CA HIS A 597 5.63 23.02 -3.32
C HIS A 597 4.67 21.85 -3.56
N HIS A 598 4.31 21.09 -2.53
CA HIS A 598 3.43 19.92 -2.62
C HIS A 598 2.11 20.17 -1.90
N ALA A 599 1.01 19.53 -2.31
CA ALA A 599 -0.21 19.55 -1.52
C ALA A 599 -0.06 18.65 -0.28
N LEU A 600 -0.20 19.22 0.93
CA LEU A 600 -0.38 18.40 2.13
C LEU A 600 -1.63 17.55 1.92
N LEU A 601 -1.53 16.25 2.18
CA LEU A 601 -2.60 15.30 1.95
C LEU A 601 -3.47 15.19 3.21
N ALA A 602 -4.74 14.80 3.01
CA ALA A 602 -5.70 14.68 4.09
C ALA A 602 -5.42 13.46 4.96
N GLY A 603 -5.10 13.69 6.24
CA GLY A 603 -4.69 12.66 7.18
C GLY A 603 -4.68 13.13 8.63
N PRO A 604 -4.50 12.20 9.59
CA PRO A 604 -4.33 12.54 10.99
C PRO A 604 -3.02 13.31 11.22
N ALA A 605 -3.05 14.28 12.12
CA ALA A 605 -1.91 15.07 12.56
C ALA A 605 -1.82 15.05 14.09
N ASP A 606 -0.75 14.43 14.61
CA ASP A 606 -0.45 14.45 16.05
C ASP A 606 0.12 15.82 16.42
N VAL A 607 -0.56 16.56 17.28
CA VAL A 607 -0.13 17.87 17.79
C VAL A 607 0.64 17.67 19.08
N THR A 608 1.87 18.20 19.10
CA THR A 608 2.79 18.16 20.24
C THR A 608 3.25 19.57 20.59
N VAL A 609 3.25 19.93 21.88
CA VAL A 609 3.65 21.24 22.39
C VAL A 609 4.77 21.06 23.40
N ASN A 610 5.90 21.75 23.20
CA ASN A 610 7.09 21.65 24.06
C ASN A 610 7.56 20.20 24.32
N GLY A 611 7.30 19.30 23.36
CA GLY A 611 7.59 17.86 23.44
C GLY A 611 6.45 16.96 23.93
N GLU A 612 5.43 17.49 24.62
CA GLU A 612 4.29 16.71 25.12
C GLU A 612 3.19 16.56 24.05
N TYR A 613 2.50 15.41 24.02
CA TYR A 613 1.37 15.17 23.12
C TYR A 613 0.09 15.79 23.67
N VAL A 614 -0.63 16.53 22.83
CA VAL A 614 -1.87 17.22 23.19
C VAL A 614 -3.09 16.51 22.60
N LEU A 615 -3.13 16.33 21.28
CA LEU A 615 -4.26 15.73 20.56
C LEU A 615 -3.84 15.27 19.16
N THR A 616 -4.61 14.37 18.55
CA THR A 616 -4.58 14.11 17.10
C THR A 616 -5.78 14.80 16.46
N THR A 617 -5.55 15.56 15.38
CA THR A 617 -6.60 16.23 14.60
C THR A 617 -6.64 15.72 13.16
N SER A 618 -7.73 15.98 12.43
CA SER A 618 -7.79 15.80 10.98
C SER A 618 -7.23 17.02 10.26
N LEU A 619 -6.15 16.83 9.50
CA LEU A 619 -5.71 17.79 8.49
C LEU A 619 -6.46 17.53 7.17
N PRO A 620 -7.10 18.53 6.53
CA PRO A 620 -7.63 18.39 5.18
C PRO A 620 -6.50 18.41 4.14
N THR A 621 -6.82 18.20 2.85
CA THR A 621 -5.86 18.53 1.78
C THR A 621 -5.59 20.04 1.81
N LEU A 622 -4.31 20.45 1.81
CA LEU A 622 -3.90 21.85 1.70
C LEU A 622 -2.92 22.01 0.54
N ALA A 623 -3.36 22.64 -0.54
CA ALA A 623 -2.49 23.05 -1.64
C ALA A 623 -1.43 24.07 -1.17
N PRO A 624 -0.33 24.27 -1.92
CA PRO A 624 0.64 25.33 -1.63
C PRO A 624 -0.03 26.70 -1.42
N GLY A 625 0.34 27.38 -0.33
CA GLY A 625 -0.24 28.66 0.09
C GLY A 625 -1.60 28.57 0.81
N GLN A 626 -2.23 27.39 0.90
CA GLN A 626 -3.43 27.22 1.73
C GLN A 626 -3.07 27.07 3.21
N CYS A 627 -3.93 27.62 4.07
CA CYS A 627 -3.76 27.60 5.52
C CYS A 627 -4.93 26.91 6.23
N ARG A 628 -4.67 26.46 7.46
CA ARG A 628 -5.63 25.73 8.28
C ARG A 628 -5.41 26.02 9.75
N ARG A 629 -6.48 26.37 10.47
CA ARG A 629 -6.47 26.45 11.92
C ARG A 629 -6.45 25.05 12.55
N VAL A 630 -5.52 24.83 13.47
CA VAL A 630 -5.33 23.61 14.25
C VAL A 630 -5.52 23.94 15.74
N GLY A 631 -6.34 23.16 16.45
CA GLY A 631 -6.55 23.34 17.89
C GLY A 631 -5.36 22.87 18.72
N VAL A 632 -5.05 23.59 19.80
CA VAL A 632 -3.94 23.32 20.73
C VAL A 632 -4.44 23.19 22.19
N GLY A 633 -5.73 23.41 22.46
CA GLY A 633 -6.34 23.22 23.78
C GLY A 633 -6.74 24.52 24.46
N ALA A 634 -7.03 24.48 25.77
CA ALA A 634 -7.42 25.65 26.55
C ALA A 634 -6.22 26.53 26.94
N ALA A 635 -6.38 27.84 26.88
CA ALA A 635 -5.33 28.83 27.12
C ALA A 635 -5.63 29.68 28.37
N GLU A 636 -5.46 29.11 29.57
CA GLU A 636 -5.83 29.75 30.86
C GLU A 636 -5.18 31.12 31.13
N GLY A 637 -4.07 31.42 30.44
CA GLY A 637 -3.38 32.71 30.46
C GLY A 637 -4.15 33.85 29.79
N VAL A 638 -5.18 33.56 28.99
CA VAL A 638 -6.11 34.57 28.46
C VAL A 638 -7.48 34.31 29.09
N ARG A 639 -8.08 35.33 29.72
CA ARG A 639 -9.38 35.20 30.39
C ARG A 639 -10.44 36.05 29.71
N VAL A 640 -11.66 35.53 29.67
CA VAL A 640 -12.85 36.20 29.18
C VAL A 640 -13.92 36.24 30.27
N ALA A 641 -14.70 37.33 30.31
CA ALA A 641 -15.95 37.38 31.05
C ALA A 641 -17.03 38.04 30.18
N ARG A 642 -18.12 37.31 29.90
CA ARG A 642 -19.29 37.80 29.16
C ARG A 642 -20.38 38.26 30.10
N ARG A 643 -20.96 39.43 29.81
CA ARG A 643 -22.11 39.99 30.52
C ARG A 643 -23.16 40.39 29.51
N VAL A 644 -24.35 39.80 29.61
CA VAL A 644 -25.51 40.21 28.82
C VAL A 644 -26.47 41.00 29.69
N ARG A 645 -26.97 42.13 29.19
CA ARG A 645 -28.06 42.91 29.80
C ARG A 645 -29.22 42.96 28.81
N THR A 646 -30.37 42.44 29.21
CA THR A 646 -31.62 42.52 28.43
C THR A 646 -32.56 43.55 29.05
N HIS A 647 -33.06 44.49 28.26
CA HIS A 647 -34.11 45.42 28.65
C HIS A 647 -35.37 45.15 27.80
N GLU A 648 -36.47 44.77 28.45
CA GLU A 648 -37.77 44.57 27.82
C GLU A 648 -38.61 45.86 27.95
N SER A 649 -39.09 46.38 26.83
CA SER A 649 -39.93 47.58 26.75
C SER A 649 -41.02 47.41 25.68
N THR A 650 -41.94 48.38 25.57
CA THR A 650 -43.11 48.27 24.68
C THR A 650 -43.25 49.52 23.81
N ALA A 651 -43.47 49.33 22.51
CA ALA A 651 -43.49 50.39 21.50
C ALA A 651 -44.81 50.44 20.70
N GLY A 652 -44.99 51.58 20.00
CA GLY A 652 -46.15 51.85 19.14
C GLY A 652 -47.34 52.49 19.88
N LEU A 653 -48.23 53.13 19.12
CA LEU A 653 -49.36 53.98 19.59
C LEU A 653 -50.35 53.34 20.58
N ARG A 654 -50.29 52.02 20.80
CA ARG A 654 -51.09 51.27 21.79
C ARG A 654 -50.28 50.18 22.51
N GLY A 655 -48.95 50.25 22.50
CA GLY A 655 -48.09 49.21 23.08
C GLY A 655 -48.17 47.86 22.35
N GLY A 656 -48.33 47.88 21.03
CA GLY A 656 -48.57 46.69 20.20
C GLY A 656 -47.33 45.88 19.83
N THR A 657 -46.13 46.32 20.22
CA THR A 657 -44.86 45.67 19.88
C THR A 657 -43.98 45.57 21.14
N THR A 658 -43.55 44.36 21.49
CA THR A 658 -42.52 44.13 22.50
C THR A 658 -41.15 44.38 21.88
N VAL A 659 -40.29 45.10 22.61
CA VAL A 659 -38.92 45.44 22.21
C VAL A 659 -37.96 44.86 23.23
N LEU A 660 -37.08 43.96 22.78
CA LEU A 660 -36.09 43.26 23.60
C LEU A 660 -34.69 43.74 23.21
N ASP A 661 -34.19 44.76 23.89
CA ASP A 661 -32.85 45.31 23.69
C ASP A 661 -31.82 44.47 24.45
N HIS A 662 -30.81 43.97 23.74
CA HIS A 662 -29.74 43.14 24.29
C HIS A 662 -28.41 43.85 24.12
N THR A 663 -27.79 44.24 25.24
CA THR A 663 -26.39 44.69 25.28
C THR A 663 -25.50 43.53 25.69
N VAL A 664 -24.45 43.27 24.91
CA VAL A 664 -23.41 42.28 25.20
C VAL A 664 -22.11 43.03 25.51
N GLU A 665 -21.51 42.72 26.64
CA GLU A 665 -20.18 43.20 27.04
C GLU A 665 -19.25 41.99 27.25
N VAL A 666 -18.10 41.98 26.58
CA VAL A 666 -17.07 40.93 26.67
C VAL A 666 -15.78 41.55 27.15
N GLU A 667 -15.35 41.20 28.37
CA GLU A 667 -14.10 41.65 28.95
C GLU A 667 -13.01 40.60 28.66
N LEU A 668 -11.97 40.98 27.91
CA LEU A 668 -10.79 40.16 27.60
C LEU A 668 -9.60 40.62 28.43
N ALA A 669 -8.86 39.70 29.04
CA ALA A 669 -7.62 39.99 29.77
C ALA A 669 -6.48 39.03 29.37
N ASN A 670 -5.40 39.57 28.81
CA ASN A 670 -4.17 38.83 28.55
C ASN A 670 -3.28 38.82 29.80
N ARG A 671 -2.90 37.64 30.28
CA ARG A 671 -1.95 37.41 31.38
C ARG A 671 -0.70 36.64 30.97
N LEU A 672 -0.53 36.37 29.67
CA LEU A 672 0.68 35.79 29.10
C LEU A 672 1.81 36.84 29.05
N ALA A 673 3.05 36.36 28.93
CA ALA A 673 4.23 37.23 28.85
C ALA A 673 4.37 37.95 27.49
N HIS A 674 3.67 37.47 26.46
CA HIS A 674 3.68 37.96 25.09
C HIS A 674 2.33 38.56 24.64
N ARG A 675 2.37 39.37 23.59
CA ARG A 675 1.19 39.91 22.90
C ARG A 675 0.42 38.78 22.21
N VAL A 676 -0.91 38.81 22.28
CA VAL A 676 -1.78 37.81 21.64
C VAL A 676 -2.85 38.45 20.78
N THR A 677 -3.26 37.73 19.73
CA THR A 677 -4.41 38.10 18.89
C THR A 677 -5.58 37.14 19.18
N VAL A 678 -6.69 37.71 19.67
CA VAL A 678 -7.89 36.95 20.06
C VAL A 678 -9.02 37.20 19.05
N GLU A 679 -9.54 36.13 18.48
CA GLU A 679 -10.76 36.10 17.67
C GLU A 679 -11.96 35.76 18.58
N VAL A 680 -12.78 36.77 18.89
CA VAL A 680 -14.00 36.59 19.68
C VAL A 680 -15.18 36.46 18.73
N ARG A 681 -15.88 35.33 18.82
CA ARG A 681 -17.03 34.98 17.98
C ARG A 681 -18.32 35.15 18.77
N GLU A 682 -19.25 35.92 18.23
CA GLU A 682 -20.57 36.16 18.81
C GLU A 682 -21.69 35.89 17.80
N ARG A 683 -22.94 35.89 18.28
CA ARG A 683 -24.14 35.75 17.45
C ARG A 683 -25.11 36.91 17.59
N VAL A 684 -25.64 37.36 16.45
CA VAL A 684 -26.88 38.14 16.36
C VAL A 684 -27.99 37.18 15.91
N PRO A 685 -29.14 37.11 16.60
CA PRO A 685 -30.22 36.20 16.22
C PRO A 685 -30.81 36.58 14.86
N VAL A 686 -31.15 35.60 14.05
CA VAL A 686 -31.83 35.79 12.75
C VAL A 686 -33.29 35.33 12.83
N SER A 687 -34.16 35.98 12.06
CA SER A 687 -35.56 35.60 11.91
C SER A 687 -35.89 35.29 10.46
N ASP A 688 -36.61 34.20 10.24
CA ASP A 688 -37.27 33.89 8.97
C ASP A 688 -38.76 34.30 8.97
N ASP A 689 -39.28 34.74 10.13
CA ASP A 689 -40.60 35.40 10.26
C ASP A 689 -40.45 36.88 9.89
N ARG A 690 -41.23 37.32 8.89
CA ARG A 690 -41.21 38.68 8.32
C ARG A 690 -41.72 39.76 9.28
N ASP A 691 -42.50 39.38 10.29
CA ASP A 691 -43.08 40.33 11.25
C ASP A 691 -42.14 40.62 12.43
N VAL A 692 -41.13 39.76 12.65
CA VAL A 692 -40.11 39.94 13.69
C VAL A 692 -38.91 40.63 13.08
N ARG A 693 -38.54 41.80 13.62
CA ARG A 693 -37.36 42.55 13.17
C ARG A 693 -36.23 42.41 14.18
N VAL A 694 -35.01 42.25 13.69
CA VAL A 694 -33.77 42.33 14.48
C VAL A 694 -32.93 43.46 13.90
N GLU A 695 -32.51 44.38 14.75
CA GLU A 695 -31.65 45.52 14.39
C GLU A 695 -30.40 45.51 15.27
N GLU A 696 -29.21 45.56 14.68
CA GLU A 696 -27.95 45.56 15.45
C GLU A 696 -27.72 46.87 16.18
N ARG A 697 -27.18 46.80 17.41
CA ARG A 697 -26.62 47.96 18.11
C ARG A 697 -25.21 48.23 17.58
N PRO A 698 -24.72 49.48 17.63
CA PRO A 698 -23.31 49.79 17.36
C PRO A 698 -22.38 48.93 18.23
N ALA A 699 -21.30 48.43 17.64
CA ALA A 699 -20.28 47.67 18.34
C ALA A 699 -19.00 48.49 18.50
N GLU A 700 -18.38 48.39 19.68
CA GLU A 700 -17.14 49.08 20.06
C GLU A 700 -16.13 48.07 20.61
N PRO A 701 -15.01 47.77 19.91
CA PRO A 701 -14.74 48.13 18.52
C PRO A 701 -15.77 47.50 17.56
N ALA A 702 -15.85 47.98 16.32
CA ALA A 702 -16.79 47.44 15.35
C ALA A 702 -16.52 45.95 15.07
N TRP A 703 -17.53 45.09 15.27
CA TRP A 703 -17.46 43.70 14.83
C TRP A 703 -17.57 43.60 13.30
N ARG A 704 -17.05 42.51 12.74
CA ARG A 704 -17.27 42.15 11.33
C ARG A 704 -18.39 41.13 11.24
N VAL A 705 -19.25 41.29 10.24
CA VAL A 705 -20.15 40.22 9.78
C VAL A 705 -19.28 39.10 9.22
N LEU A 706 -19.59 37.85 9.57
CA LEU A 706 -18.93 36.69 8.99
C LEU A 706 -19.91 35.95 8.08
N ASP A 707 -19.79 36.22 6.77
CA ASP A 707 -20.58 35.54 5.74
C ASP A 707 -19.90 34.24 5.25
N GLU A 708 -18.63 34.02 5.59
CA GLU A 708 -17.86 32.81 5.28
C GLU A 708 -18.09 31.67 6.30
N PRO A 709 -17.79 30.40 5.97
CA PRO A 709 -17.88 29.28 6.90
C PRO A 709 -16.96 29.41 8.12
N LEU A 710 -17.43 28.95 9.29
CA LEU A 710 -16.66 28.89 10.54
C LEU A 710 -15.81 27.61 10.59
N ASP A 711 -14.58 27.68 10.08
CA ASP A 711 -13.64 26.55 10.01
C ASP A 711 -14.28 25.34 9.27
N ASP A 712 -14.57 24.22 9.96
CA ASP A 712 -15.34 23.09 9.39
C ASP A 712 -16.86 23.19 9.58
N GLY A 713 -17.34 24.05 10.50
CA GLY A 713 -18.70 24.06 11.02
C GLY A 713 -19.78 24.58 10.05
N GLY A 714 -19.41 24.90 8.81
CA GLY A 714 -20.30 25.51 7.83
C GLY A 714 -20.58 26.99 8.09
N HIS A 715 -21.49 27.58 7.30
CA HIS A 715 -21.90 28.98 7.46
C HIS A 715 -22.95 29.12 8.56
N VAL A 716 -22.70 30.00 9.54
CA VAL A 716 -23.61 30.31 10.65
C VAL A 716 -24.23 31.70 10.43
N ARG A 717 -25.49 31.72 9.99
CA ARG A 717 -26.27 32.96 9.79
C ARG A 717 -26.28 33.78 11.09
N GLY A 718 -25.83 35.03 11.02
CA GLY A 718 -25.79 35.94 12.17
C GLY A 718 -24.48 35.92 12.97
N ALA A 719 -23.45 35.17 12.55
CA ALA A 719 -22.14 35.21 13.18
C ALA A 719 -21.48 36.60 13.09
N ARG A 720 -20.86 37.04 14.19
CA ARG A 720 -20.11 38.29 14.32
C ARG A 720 -18.73 38.00 14.90
N VAL A 721 -17.71 38.71 14.42
CA VAL A 721 -16.31 38.48 14.83
C VAL A 721 -15.61 39.78 15.17
N TRP A 722 -15.08 39.87 16.38
CA TRP A 722 -14.00 40.79 16.73
C TRP A 722 -12.66 40.06 16.57
N ARG A 723 -11.64 40.74 16.01
CA ARG A 723 -10.23 40.37 16.23
C ARG A 723 -9.58 41.50 17.01
N VAL A 724 -8.92 41.15 18.11
CA VAL A 724 -8.40 42.09 19.09
C VAL A 724 -6.98 41.69 19.47
N GLU A 725 -6.05 42.62 19.39
CA GLU A 725 -4.67 42.42 19.81
C GLU A 725 -4.50 42.93 21.24
N LEU A 726 -3.91 42.09 22.10
CA LEU A 726 -3.78 42.35 23.54
C LEU A 726 -2.31 42.23 23.95
N GLU A 727 -1.71 43.37 24.30
CA GLU A 727 -0.37 43.41 24.90
C GLU A 727 -0.33 42.68 26.26
N PRO A 728 0.85 42.24 26.73
CA PRO A 728 1.00 41.57 28.03
C PRO A 728 0.36 42.34 29.18
N GLY A 729 -0.42 41.65 30.01
CA GLY A 729 -1.08 42.24 31.18
C GLY A 729 -2.21 43.23 30.89
N ARG A 730 -2.67 43.37 29.64
CA ARG A 730 -3.77 44.29 29.28
C ARG A 730 -5.15 43.63 29.34
N THR A 731 -6.12 44.45 29.75
CA THR A 731 -7.55 44.16 29.68
C THR A 731 -8.23 45.11 28.69
N THR A 732 -9.10 44.58 27.84
CA THR A 732 -9.91 45.32 26.86
C THR A 732 -11.36 44.88 26.98
N VAL A 733 -12.29 45.83 26.88
CA VAL A 733 -13.73 45.56 26.90
C VAL A 733 -14.29 45.75 25.49
N LEU A 734 -15.00 44.75 24.99
CA LEU A 734 -15.74 44.79 23.73
C LEU A 734 -17.22 44.95 24.04
N ARG A 735 -17.93 45.76 23.26
CA ARG A 735 -19.37 45.96 23.38
C ARG A 735 -20.06 45.77 22.04
N GLY A 736 -21.22 45.16 22.07
CA GLY A 736 -22.12 44.97 20.93
C GLY A 736 -23.54 44.72 21.41
N GLY A 737 -24.44 44.39 20.49
CA GLY A 737 -25.83 44.10 20.86
C GLY A 737 -26.80 44.06 19.71
N TYR A 738 -28.07 43.84 20.03
CA TYR A 738 -29.17 43.79 19.07
C TYR A 738 -30.51 44.08 19.76
N GLU A 739 -31.43 44.69 19.03
CA GLU A 739 -32.80 44.96 19.45
C GLU A 739 -33.75 44.06 18.65
N ILE A 740 -34.55 43.24 19.33
CA ILE A 740 -35.58 42.40 18.71
C ILE A 740 -36.95 43.05 18.90
N ARG A 741 -37.66 43.35 17.81
CA ARG A 741 -39.04 43.86 17.84
C ARG A 741 -40.01 42.75 17.45
N VAL A 742 -40.90 42.38 18.37
CA VAL A 742 -41.87 41.28 18.24
C VAL A 742 -43.30 41.85 18.37
N PRO A 743 -44.16 41.73 17.35
CA PRO A 743 -45.56 42.17 17.45
C PRO A 743 -46.37 41.33 18.45
N ALA A 744 -47.36 41.97 19.08
CA ALA A 744 -48.26 41.32 20.03
C ALA A 744 -48.95 40.08 19.42
N GLY A 745 -48.90 38.96 20.15
CA GLY A 745 -49.42 37.66 19.72
C GLY A 745 -48.35 36.68 19.21
N LYS A 746 -47.12 37.14 18.94
CA LYS A 746 -45.97 36.27 18.63
C LYS A 746 -45.00 36.19 19.83
N THR A 747 -44.29 35.06 19.93
CA THR A 747 -43.28 34.81 20.99
C THR A 747 -42.05 34.15 20.35
N PRO A 748 -40.81 34.51 20.71
CA PRO A 748 -39.61 33.85 20.18
C PRO A 748 -39.60 32.34 20.46
N ALA A 749 -39.38 31.53 19.43
CA ALA A 749 -39.16 30.09 19.56
C ALA A 749 -37.82 29.81 20.28
N GLY A 750 -37.76 28.75 21.09
CA GLY A 750 -36.60 28.41 21.92
C GLY A 750 -36.78 28.66 23.43
N GLY A 751 -37.85 29.38 23.83
CA GLY A 751 -38.38 29.28 25.19
C GLY A 751 -37.66 30.06 26.31
N ASN A 752 -36.70 30.93 25.99
CA ASN A 752 -36.12 31.84 26.99
C ASN A 752 -36.00 33.27 26.44
N ARG A 753 -36.64 34.26 27.09
CA ARG A 753 -36.54 35.70 26.73
C ARG A 753 -35.22 36.36 27.15
N ARG A 754 -34.33 35.59 27.78
CA ARG A 754 -33.03 36.01 28.28
C ARG A 754 -32.00 35.01 27.79
N ASP A 755 -30.94 35.49 27.16
CA ASP A 755 -29.81 34.65 26.78
C ASP A 755 -29.22 33.98 28.03
N ARG A 756 -28.76 32.73 27.94
CA ARG A 756 -28.25 32.01 29.11
C ARG A 756 -26.85 32.51 29.44
N THR A 757 -26.71 33.25 30.53
CA THR A 757 -25.45 33.32 31.27
C THR A 757 -25.29 32.03 32.08
N THR A 758 -24.32 31.21 31.68
CA THR A 758 -23.70 30.15 32.49
C THR A 758 -22.37 30.65 33.01
#